data_AF-A0A938UF17-F1
#
_entry.id   AF-A0A938UF17-F1
#
_cell.length_a   1.000
_cell.length_b   1.000
_cell.length_c   1.000
_cell.angle_alpha   90.00
_cell.angle_beta   90.00
_cell.angle_gamma   90.00
#
_symmetry.space_group_name_H-M   'P 1'
#
loop_
_entity.id
_entity.type
_entity.pdbx_description
1 polymer ?
#
loop_
_entity_poly.entity_id
_entity_poly.type
_entity_poly.pdbx_seq_one_letter_code
_entity_poly.pdbx_strand_id
1 'polypeptide(L)'
;MPHKGFADHKHTVFLKRLYKALQDYLAPKYKTIAGVLFGFVVVAMIGLLVVWNWEKISHLTGLNKVISWINEKPLPRTDPGHFTVLVAHLENDKGKEIKKVLTESLKGVKGIQLLQLDRPIKAGGRTPEQAEQEGHKQARAHLKKTGAHVLIWGSVMKASGKELPKLYWTVAEKVQQKKSFERYRHTEDSGLPVIVWDDLADVLRLMIMTKRTQYHSNRGQYIGDEMRPFIEKLSALLQAGKEKPGRPEKEYAQALAIYANALAYDGEEKREGKPLEEAISAYREALKGITRERSPLLWGMIQSNLGTALSILGERENGTKNLGEALVAYREALKSYTRELAPLDWAGIQSNLGATLFRLAEREKEKAHLEEALVAYREALTERTHERVPLDWAMTQTRIGAALLRLGKSKGETRRLEEALIAFGEALKVYTRERAPLDWAGVQINLGITHFSLGERKGDTKHLEVALVAYRNALKEYTHERVPLDWAETQNNLGASLLRLGKYRSDTRHLEEALAAYREALKEFKRERFPLEWAKIKRNLGSALFGLGERESGTKHLEEALVAYREALKEYTREGAPLDWAATKNGLGATLSVLGSRESGTKRLEEALVAHREALKEYTREKVPLDWAATQNNLGTAHLHLGERKGDAKRLEEALEAYREALKERTRERVPLDWAATQSNLCGALVRLGEKERGTKRLEEAAAACREALKEITRERAPLDWAGAQNHLGNALFKLGERERGVERLEEAVAAYREALKERSRERDPNKWRMTQNSIANALGILSQRKGKH
;
A
#
# COMPACT_ATOMS: atom_id res chain seq x y z
N MET A 1 -63.43 32.07 -54.57
CA MET A 1 -62.57 30.86 -54.65
C MET A 1 -61.83 30.91 -55.98
N PRO A 2 -60.60 30.37 -56.14
CA PRO A 2 -59.89 29.44 -55.24
C PRO A 2 -58.45 29.96 -54.91
N HIS A 3 -57.57 29.40 -54.09
CA HIS A 3 -57.38 28.07 -53.53
C HIS A 3 -56.85 28.15 -52.09
N LYS A 4 -57.52 27.46 -51.17
CA LYS A 4 -56.84 26.79 -50.05
C LYS A 4 -55.82 25.84 -50.68
N GLY A 5 -54.53 26.10 -50.44
CA GLY A 5 -53.43 25.18 -50.74
C GLY A 5 -52.73 24.87 -49.43
N PHE A 6 -52.81 23.61 -49.02
CA PHE A 6 -52.25 23.03 -47.81
C PHE A 6 -50.88 23.62 -47.44
N ALA A 7 -50.75 24.12 -46.20
CA ALA A 7 -49.44 24.12 -45.56
C ALA A 7 -48.94 22.68 -45.61
N ASP A 8 -47.87 22.45 -46.36
CA ASP A 8 -47.23 21.13 -46.47
C ASP A 8 -47.04 20.57 -45.06
N HIS A 9 -47.30 19.28 -44.85
CA HIS A 9 -47.24 18.66 -43.53
C HIS A 9 -45.88 18.89 -42.84
N LYS A 10 -44.82 19.04 -43.66
CA LYS A 10 -43.46 19.43 -43.23
C LYS A 10 -43.38 20.82 -42.61
N HIS A 11 -44.16 21.78 -43.10
CA HIS A 11 -44.22 23.18 -42.68
C HIS A 11 -44.82 23.32 -41.27
N THR A 12 -45.95 22.67 -41.05
CA THR A 12 -46.63 22.66 -39.74
C THR A 12 -45.83 21.92 -38.69
N VAL A 13 -45.15 20.83 -39.08
CA VAL A 13 -44.24 20.08 -38.19
C VAL A 13 -43.00 20.89 -37.85
N PHE A 14 -42.41 21.60 -38.81
CA PHE A 14 -41.26 22.48 -38.59
C PHE A 14 -41.60 23.62 -37.61
N LEU A 15 -42.71 24.33 -37.82
CA LEU A 15 -43.14 25.42 -36.94
C LEU A 15 -43.46 24.94 -35.53
N LYS A 16 -44.14 23.79 -35.38
CA LYS A 16 -44.40 23.19 -34.05
C LYS A 16 -43.10 22.83 -33.31
N ARG A 17 -42.10 22.33 -34.03
CA ARG A 17 -40.79 21.96 -33.44
C ARG A 17 -39.92 23.18 -33.13
N LEU A 18 -39.91 24.18 -34.01
CA LEU A 18 -39.22 25.46 -33.78
C LEU A 18 -39.81 26.16 -32.55
N TYR A 19 -41.14 26.18 -32.44
CA TYR A 19 -41.85 26.72 -31.30
C TYR A 19 -41.47 26.00 -29.99
N LYS A 20 -41.47 24.66 -30.00
CA LYS A 20 -41.07 23.86 -28.84
C LYS A 20 -39.59 24.04 -28.47
N ALA A 21 -38.69 24.11 -29.45
CA ALA A 21 -37.26 24.32 -29.22
C ALA A 21 -36.98 25.72 -28.62
N LEU A 22 -37.69 26.76 -29.09
CA LEU A 22 -37.61 28.10 -28.51
C LEU A 22 -38.18 28.13 -27.08
N GLN A 23 -39.26 27.39 -26.83
CA GLN A 23 -39.84 27.25 -25.50
C GLN A 23 -38.88 26.57 -24.52
N ASP A 24 -38.26 25.45 -24.91
CA ASP A 24 -37.29 24.72 -24.09
C ASP A 24 -35.99 25.52 -23.85
N TYR A 25 -35.59 26.38 -24.80
CA TYR A 25 -34.43 27.27 -24.66
C TYR A 25 -34.67 28.46 -23.71
N LEU A 26 -35.88 29.03 -23.75
CA LEU A 26 -36.23 30.21 -22.95
C LEU A 26 -36.75 29.83 -21.55
N ALA A 27 -37.39 28.67 -21.37
CA ALA A 27 -37.96 28.22 -20.10
C ALA A 27 -36.98 28.24 -18.89
N PRO A 28 -35.69 27.83 -19.01
CA PRO A 28 -34.77 27.93 -17.89
C PRO A 28 -34.20 29.35 -17.66
N LYS A 29 -34.40 30.29 -18.59
CA LYS A 29 -33.85 31.66 -18.52
C LYS A 29 -34.78 32.69 -17.86
N TYR A 30 -36.08 32.41 -17.75
CA TYR A 30 -37.05 33.32 -17.13
C TYR A 30 -37.68 32.69 -15.88
N LYS A 31 -37.45 33.29 -14.71
CA LYS A 31 -37.92 32.78 -13.41
C LYS A 31 -39.25 33.40 -12.94
N THR A 32 -39.86 34.32 -13.69
CA THR A 32 -41.10 35.02 -13.32
C THR A 32 -42.19 34.83 -14.38
N ILE A 33 -43.46 34.81 -13.95
CA ILE A 33 -44.65 34.60 -14.80
C ILE A 33 -44.72 35.64 -15.94
N ALA A 34 -44.33 36.89 -15.67
CA ALA A 34 -44.26 37.97 -16.67
C ALA A 34 -43.18 37.71 -17.75
N GLY A 35 -42.03 37.15 -17.38
CA GLY A 35 -40.97 36.78 -18.33
C GLY A 35 -41.36 35.61 -19.25
N VAL A 36 -42.17 34.68 -18.74
CA VAL A 36 -42.73 33.57 -19.53
C VAL A 36 -43.74 34.09 -20.56
N LEU A 37 -44.67 34.97 -20.15
CA LEU A 37 -45.66 35.59 -21.04
C LEU A 37 -45.01 36.45 -22.14
N PHE A 38 -43.99 37.24 -21.80
CA PHE A 38 -43.23 38.02 -22.79
C PHE A 38 -42.50 37.12 -23.79
N GLY A 39 -41.90 36.01 -23.32
CA GLY A 39 -41.31 34.98 -24.18
C GLY A 39 -42.33 34.36 -25.15
N PHE A 40 -43.56 34.10 -24.70
CA PHE A 40 -44.63 33.58 -25.55
C PHE A 40 -45.04 34.55 -26.67
N VAL A 41 -45.14 35.86 -26.38
CA VAL A 41 -45.49 36.90 -27.37
C VAL A 41 -44.39 37.05 -28.42
N VAL A 42 -43.13 37.06 -28.00
CA VAL A 42 -41.98 37.15 -28.92
C VAL A 42 -41.90 35.93 -29.83
N VAL A 43 -42.10 34.73 -29.30
CA VAL A 43 -42.10 33.49 -30.10
C VAL A 43 -43.30 33.43 -31.06
N ALA A 44 -44.47 33.94 -30.65
CA ALA A 44 -45.64 34.05 -31.52
C ALA A 44 -45.42 35.05 -32.67
N MET A 45 -44.81 36.21 -32.40
CA MET A 45 -44.44 37.19 -33.43
C MET A 45 -43.39 36.64 -34.40
N ILE A 46 -42.38 35.92 -33.90
CA ILE A 46 -41.37 35.26 -34.76
C ILE A 46 -42.03 34.17 -35.61
N GLY A 47 -42.96 33.38 -35.04
CA GLY A 47 -43.74 32.39 -35.77
C GLY A 47 -44.59 33.00 -36.89
N LEU A 48 -45.26 34.12 -36.62
CA LEU A 48 -46.04 34.88 -37.60
C LEU A 48 -45.16 35.46 -38.71
N LEU A 49 -44.00 36.03 -38.38
CA LEU A 49 -43.02 36.56 -39.36
C LEU A 49 -42.44 35.46 -40.26
N VAL A 50 -42.17 34.27 -39.70
CA VAL A 50 -41.66 33.11 -40.46
C VAL A 50 -42.73 32.53 -41.40
N VAL A 51 -44.01 32.52 -40.99
CA VAL A 51 -45.13 32.10 -41.83
C VAL A 51 -45.40 33.09 -42.96
N TRP A 52 -45.31 34.41 -42.69
CA TRP A 52 -45.66 35.45 -43.65
C TRP A 52 -44.58 35.67 -44.73
N ASN A 53 -43.31 35.38 -44.45
CA ASN A 53 -42.19 35.58 -45.38
C ASN A 53 -41.49 34.27 -45.79
N TRP A 54 -42.18 33.13 -45.71
CA TRP A 54 -41.57 31.81 -45.93
C TRP A 54 -40.86 31.67 -47.28
N GLU A 55 -41.45 32.14 -48.38
CA GLU A 55 -40.83 32.08 -49.72
C GLU A 55 -39.47 32.81 -49.78
N LYS A 56 -39.29 33.88 -49.01
CA LYS A 56 -37.99 34.59 -48.94
C LYS A 56 -37.01 33.92 -48.00
N ILE A 57 -37.50 33.26 -46.96
CA ILE A 57 -36.69 32.66 -45.89
C ILE A 57 -36.18 31.26 -46.31
N SER A 58 -36.97 30.48 -47.06
CA SER A 58 -36.62 29.12 -47.50
C SER A 58 -35.36 29.03 -48.38
N HIS A 59 -34.97 30.13 -49.02
CA HIS A 59 -33.77 30.20 -49.88
C HIS A 59 -32.51 30.70 -49.15
N LEU A 60 -32.58 31.06 -47.86
CA LEU A 60 -31.41 31.50 -47.11
C LEU A 60 -30.39 30.36 -46.92
N THR A 61 -29.15 30.62 -47.35
CA THR A 61 -27.98 29.76 -47.16
C THR A 61 -27.63 29.62 -45.68
N GLY A 62 -28.29 28.67 -45.01
CA GLY A 62 -28.16 28.43 -43.58
C GLY A 62 -29.43 27.90 -42.93
N LEU A 63 -30.60 28.19 -43.53
CA LEU A 63 -31.89 27.74 -43.02
C LEU A 63 -31.97 26.20 -42.97
N ASN A 64 -31.39 25.49 -43.94
CA ASN A 64 -31.31 24.03 -43.93
C ASN A 64 -30.55 23.47 -42.71
N LYS A 65 -29.52 24.18 -42.20
CA LYS A 65 -28.82 23.78 -40.96
C LYS A 65 -29.67 24.02 -39.72
N VAL A 66 -30.46 25.10 -39.71
CA VAL A 66 -31.39 25.42 -38.61
C VAL A 66 -32.57 24.45 -38.61
N ILE A 67 -33.12 24.14 -39.79
CA ILE A 67 -34.16 23.13 -40.00
C ILE A 67 -33.69 21.74 -39.57
N SER A 68 -32.46 21.34 -39.91
CA SER A 68 -31.91 20.06 -39.45
C SER A 68 -31.73 20.04 -37.93
N TRP A 69 -31.23 21.12 -37.34
CA TRP A 69 -31.03 21.25 -35.89
C TRP A 69 -32.34 21.19 -35.09
N ILE A 70 -33.42 21.82 -35.58
CA ILE A 70 -34.74 21.80 -34.93
C ILE A 70 -35.46 20.47 -35.10
N ASN A 71 -35.24 19.77 -36.21
CA ASN A 71 -35.86 18.48 -36.49
C ASN A 71 -35.12 17.30 -35.84
N GLU A 72 -33.95 17.53 -35.26
CA GLU A 72 -33.17 16.54 -34.54
C GLU A 72 -33.82 16.18 -33.20
N LYS A 73 -34.18 14.90 -33.01
CA LYS A 73 -34.75 14.43 -31.73
C LYS A 73 -33.80 14.71 -30.55
N PRO A 74 -34.31 15.12 -29.37
CA PRO A 74 -33.47 15.37 -28.20
C PRO A 74 -32.66 14.12 -27.83
N LEU A 75 -31.46 14.34 -27.28
CA LEU A 75 -30.60 13.25 -26.82
C LEU A 75 -31.26 12.52 -25.63
N PRO A 76 -31.20 11.18 -25.59
CA PRO A 76 -31.75 10.44 -24.46
C PRO A 76 -30.93 10.73 -23.20
N ARG A 77 -31.60 10.86 -22.05
CA ARG A 77 -30.94 11.06 -20.75
C ARG A 77 -30.89 9.74 -19.98
N THR A 78 -29.79 9.55 -19.27
CA THR A 78 -29.55 8.36 -18.46
C THR A 78 -30.16 8.46 -17.07
N ASP A 79 -30.46 7.29 -16.49
CA ASP A 79 -30.73 7.15 -15.06
C ASP A 79 -29.40 6.98 -14.30
N PRO A 80 -29.07 7.85 -13.32
CA PRO A 80 -27.82 7.79 -12.56
C PRO A 80 -27.52 6.45 -11.86
N GLY A 81 -28.53 5.59 -11.66
CA GLY A 81 -28.40 4.29 -11.00
C GLY A 81 -28.01 3.11 -11.90
N HIS A 82 -28.05 3.27 -13.24
CA HIS A 82 -27.93 2.15 -14.17
C HIS A 82 -26.71 2.25 -15.10
N PHE A 83 -26.04 1.12 -15.34
CA PHE A 83 -25.02 1.04 -16.38
C PHE A 83 -25.70 1.15 -17.76
N THR A 84 -25.38 2.20 -18.49
CA THR A 84 -26.14 2.59 -19.70
C THR A 84 -25.32 2.43 -20.97
N VAL A 85 -25.87 1.68 -21.93
CA VAL A 85 -25.34 1.47 -23.28
C VAL A 85 -26.18 2.25 -24.29
N LEU A 86 -25.52 3.07 -25.11
CA LEU A 86 -26.14 3.85 -26.17
C LEU A 86 -25.83 3.22 -27.54
N VAL A 87 -26.85 2.95 -28.33
CA VAL A 87 -26.70 2.41 -29.69
C VAL A 87 -27.07 3.48 -30.71
N ALA A 88 -26.07 3.95 -31.48
CA ALA A 88 -26.27 4.90 -32.56
C ALA A 88 -26.93 4.27 -33.80
N HIS A 89 -27.49 5.12 -34.66
CA HIS A 89 -27.88 4.65 -35.99
C HIS A 89 -26.61 4.33 -36.79
N LEU A 90 -26.61 3.20 -37.49
CA LEU A 90 -25.47 2.81 -38.31
C LEU A 90 -25.55 3.51 -39.66
N GLU A 91 -24.43 4.06 -40.14
CA GLU A 91 -24.38 4.64 -41.48
C GLU A 91 -24.67 3.56 -42.53
N ASN A 92 -25.38 3.92 -43.60
CA ASN A 92 -25.81 3.02 -44.69
C ASN A 92 -26.82 1.91 -44.30
N ASP A 93 -27.31 1.86 -43.06
CA ASP A 93 -28.37 0.96 -42.61
C ASP A 93 -29.76 1.50 -43.00
N LYS A 94 -30.06 1.53 -44.31
CA LYS A 94 -31.26 2.19 -44.87
C LYS A 94 -32.59 1.64 -44.31
N GLY A 95 -32.59 0.38 -43.82
CA GLY A 95 -33.75 -0.27 -43.18
C GLY A 95 -33.74 -0.26 -41.65
N LYS A 96 -32.63 0.13 -41.00
CA LYS A 96 -32.40 -0.03 -39.55
C LYS A 96 -32.44 -1.49 -39.08
N GLU A 97 -32.31 -2.45 -39.99
CA GLU A 97 -32.43 -3.88 -39.68
C GLU A 97 -31.26 -4.30 -38.78
N ILE A 98 -30.03 -3.91 -39.12
CA ILE A 98 -28.85 -4.25 -38.33
C ILE A 98 -28.88 -3.55 -36.96
N LYS A 99 -29.28 -2.26 -36.90
CA LYS A 99 -29.50 -1.56 -35.62
C LYS A 99 -30.54 -2.28 -34.74
N LYS A 100 -31.64 -2.76 -35.33
CA LYS A 100 -32.72 -3.44 -34.60
C LYS A 100 -32.21 -4.75 -34.01
N VAL A 101 -31.53 -5.56 -34.82
CA VAL A 101 -30.98 -6.85 -34.35
C VAL A 101 -29.91 -6.65 -33.28
N LEU A 102 -29.05 -5.62 -33.41
CA LEU A 102 -28.08 -5.25 -32.37
C LEU A 102 -28.79 -4.90 -31.06
N THR A 103 -29.83 -4.07 -31.14
CA THR A 103 -30.62 -3.67 -29.97
C THR A 103 -31.30 -4.88 -29.32
N GLU A 104 -31.94 -5.74 -30.11
CA GLU A 104 -32.61 -6.95 -29.61
C GLU A 104 -31.64 -7.93 -28.96
N SER A 105 -30.45 -8.09 -29.53
CA SER A 105 -29.40 -8.94 -28.97
C SER A 105 -28.94 -8.47 -27.59
N LEU A 106 -28.95 -7.16 -27.34
CA LEU A 106 -28.53 -6.56 -26.08
C LEU A 106 -29.65 -6.46 -25.04
N LYS A 107 -30.94 -6.50 -25.43
CA LYS A 107 -32.08 -6.48 -24.49
C LYS A 107 -32.04 -7.61 -23.45
N GLY A 108 -31.42 -8.74 -23.80
CA GLY A 108 -31.29 -9.90 -22.90
C GLY A 108 -30.25 -9.75 -21.79
N VAL A 109 -29.43 -8.69 -21.80
CA VAL A 109 -28.43 -8.45 -20.75
C VAL A 109 -29.11 -7.81 -19.54
N LYS A 110 -29.20 -8.56 -18.43
CA LYS A 110 -29.77 -8.03 -17.18
C LYS A 110 -28.89 -6.91 -16.61
N GLY A 111 -29.53 -5.92 -15.99
CA GLY A 111 -28.82 -4.86 -15.25
C GLY A 111 -28.22 -3.74 -16.11
N ILE A 112 -28.52 -3.66 -17.41
CA ILE A 112 -28.16 -2.53 -18.26
C ILE A 112 -29.38 -1.70 -18.67
N GLN A 113 -29.20 -0.39 -18.80
CA GLN A 113 -30.13 0.50 -19.49
C GLN A 113 -29.69 0.62 -20.95
N LEU A 114 -30.54 0.19 -21.88
CA LEU A 114 -30.27 0.31 -23.32
C LEU A 114 -31.00 1.52 -23.91
N LEU A 115 -30.24 2.50 -24.41
CA LEU A 115 -30.77 3.70 -25.05
C LEU A 115 -30.42 3.70 -26.54
N GLN A 116 -31.27 4.32 -27.35
CA GLN A 116 -31.03 4.48 -28.79
C GLN A 116 -30.78 5.93 -29.16
N LEU A 117 -29.75 6.14 -29.98
CA LEU A 117 -29.48 7.41 -30.63
C LEU A 117 -29.97 7.34 -32.09
N ASP A 118 -30.94 8.20 -32.42
CA ASP A 118 -31.62 8.22 -33.73
C ASP A 118 -30.84 8.99 -34.82
N ARG A 119 -29.51 8.97 -34.72
CA ARG A 119 -28.60 9.62 -35.67
C ARG A 119 -27.27 8.85 -35.71
N PRO A 120 -26.58 8.85 -36.86
CA PRO A 120 -25.27 8.23 -36.96
C PRO A 120 -24.18 9.13 -36.37
N ILE A 121 -23.09 8.49 -35.96
CA ILE A 121 -21.83 9.17 -35.66
C ILE A 121 -21.08 9.31 -36.98
N LYS A 122 -20.87 10.55 -37.42
CA LYS A 122 -20.29 10.83 -38.74
C LYS A 122 -18.77 10.83 -38.65
N ALA A 123 -18.15 9.78 -39.14
CA ALA A 123 -16.71 9.67 -39.28
C ALA A 123 -16.23 10.57 -40.44
N GLY A 124 -15.62 11.71 -40.14
CA GLY A 124 -15.13 12.67 -41.15
C GLY A 124 -13.59 12.74 -41.13
N GLY A 125 -12.94 12.58 -42.28
CA GLY A 125 -11.49 12.62 -42.37
C GLY A 125 -10.99 12.42 -43.80
N ARG A 126 -9.72 12.77 -44.07
CA ARG A 126 -9.09 12.53 -45.40
C ARG A 126 -8.59 11.09 -45.54
N THR A 127 -8.37 10.40 -44.41
CA THR A 127 -8.03 8.98 -44.35
C THR A 127 -9.02 8.23 -43.45
N PRO A 128 -9.14 6.88 -43.60
CA PRO A 128 -9.96 6.06 -42.72
C PRO A 128 -9.66 6.23 -41.22
N GLU A 129 -8.38 6.38 -40.86
CA GLU A 129 -7.92 6.55 -39.47
C GLU A 129 -8.37 7.90 -38.90
N GLN A 130 -8.28 8.97 -39.69
CA GLN A 130 -8.76 10.30 -39.27
C GLN A 130 -10.28 10.31 -39.09
N ALA A 131 -10.99 9.63 -39.99
CA ALA A 131 -12.44 9.50 -39.91
C ALA A 131 -12.86 8.75 -38.63
N GLU A 132 -12.16 7.68 -38.30
CA GLU A 132 -12.35 6.91 -37.07
C GLU A 132 -12.10 7.77 -35.81
N GLN A 133 -10.97 8.46 -35.74
CA GLN A 133 -10.64 9.35 -34.62
C GLN A 133 -11.69 10.44 -34.39
N GLU A 134 -12.15 11.10 -35.46
CA GLU A 134 -13.20 12.12 -35.36
C GLU A 134 -14.54 11.51 -34.95
N GLY A 135 -14.85 10.29 -35.42
CA GLY A 135 -16.02 9.54 -34.99
C GLY A 135 -15.99 9.23 -33.49
N HIS A 136 -14.86 8.74 -32.96
CA HIS A 136 -14.68 8.49 -31.53
C HIS A 136 -14.82 9.77 -30.69
N LYS A 137 -14.27 10.89 -31.16
CA LYS A 137 -14.43 12.21 -30.53
C LYS A 137 -15.89 12.66 -30.48
N GLN A 138 -16.63 12.51 -31.58
CA GLN A 138 -18.07 12.81 -31.61
C GLN A 138 -18.86 11.89 -30.67
N ALA A 139 -18.57 10.59 -30.69
CA ALA A 139 -19.20 9.62 -29.80
C ALA A 139 -18.99 9.99 -28.32
N ARG A 140 -17.77 10.39 -27.93
CA ARG A 140 -17.48 10.87 -26.56
C ARG A 140 -18.24 12.15 -26.20
N ALA A 141 -18.41 13.08 -27.13
CA ALA A 141 -19.24 14.26 -26.91
C ALA A 141 -20.72 13.91 -26.67
N HIS A 142 -21.24 12.86 -27.33
CA HIS A 142 -22.58 12.36 -27.08
C HIS A 142 -22.70 11.64 -25.73
N LEU A 143 -21.72 10.82 -25.37
CA LEU A 143 -21.66 10.17 -24.06
C LEU A 143 -21.69 11.20 -22.92
N LYS A 144 -20.87 12.27 -23.02
CA LYS A 144 -20.86 13.37 -22.06
C LYS A 144 -22.22 14.06 -21.91
N LYS A 145 -22.95 14.26 -23.00
CA LYS A 145 -24.27 14.92 -23.00
C LYS A 145 -25.40 14.03 -22.48
N THR A 146 -25.31 12.73 -22.73
CA THR A 146 -26.35 11.74 -22.36
C THR A 146 -26.15 11.19 -20.95
N GLY A 147 -24.90 11.14 -20.47
CA GLY A 147 -24.49 10.43 -19.26
C GLY A 147 -24.36 8.91 -19.47
N ALA A 148 -24.46 8.42 -20.72
CA ALA A 148 -24.25 7.02 -21.03
C ALA A 148 -22.78 6.61 -20.81
N HIS A 149 -22.55 5.32 -20.59
CA HIS A 149 -21.23 4.79 -20.24
C HIS A 149 -20.50 4.28 -21.48
N VAL A 150 -21.26 3.74 -22.45
CA VAL A 150 -20.74 3.12 -23.67
C VAL A 150 -21.61 3.56 -24.85
N LEU A 151 -20.98 3.80 -26.00
CA LEU A 151 -21.63 4.08 -27.28
C LEU A 151 -21.16 3.08 -28.34
N ILE A 152 -22.10 2.34 -28.92
CA ILE A 152 -21.86 1.48 -30.09
C ILE A 152 -22.33 2.22 -31.34
N TRP A 153 -21.44 2.38 -32.31
CA TRP A 153 -21.71 3.08 -33.58
C TRP A 153 -20.96 2.42 -34.73
N GLY A 154 -21.19 2.88 -35.95
CA GLY A 154 -20.47 2.38 -37.11
C GLY A 154 -21.28 2.47 -38.39
N SER A 155 -20.93 1.62 -39.35
CA SER A 155 -21.54 1.60 -40.68
C SER A 155 -21.85 0.18 -41.14
N VAL A 156 -22.79 0.05 -42.06
CA VAL A 156 -23.12 -1.20 -42.75
C VAL A 156 -22.43 -1.18 -44.12
N MET A 157 -21.62 -2.21 -44.38
CA MET A 157 -20.92 -2.42 -45.63
C MET A 157 -21.59 -3.53 -46.43
N LYS A 158 -21.55 -3.45 -47.76
CA LYS A 158 -21.99 -4.55 -48.64
C LYS A 158 -20.78 -5.32 -49.13
N ALA A 159 -20.67 -6.58 -48.76
CA ALA A 159 -19.61 -7.48 -49.21
C ALA A 159 -20.23 -8.83 -49.64
N SER A 160 -19.91 -9.28 -50.84
CA SER A 160 -20.36 -10.58 -51.38
C SER A 160 -21.88 -10.84 -51.26
N GLY A 161 -22.70 -9.80 -51.49
CA GLY A 161 -24.17 -9.89 -51.40
C GLY A 161 -24.74 -9.89 -49.98
N LYS A 162 -23.91 -9.81 -48.93
CA LYS A 162 -24.34 -9.71 -47.53
C LYS A 162 -24.06 -8.32 -46.95
N GLU A 163 -24.96 -7.86 -46.08
CA GLU A 163 -24.77 -6.64 -45.28
C GLU A 163 -23.98 -7.00 -44.02
N LEU A 164 -22.77 -6.44 -43.88
CA LEU A 164 -21.88 -6.67 -42.75
C LEU A 164 -21.65 -5.36 -41.98
N PRO A 165 -21.84 -5.35 -40.65
CA PRO A 165 -21.59 -4.16 -39.87
C PRO A 165 -20.12 -4.01 -39.52
N LYS A 166 -19.58 -2.81 -39.74
CA LYS A 166 -18.33 -2.35 -39.14
C LYS A 166 -18.67 -1.54 -37.90
N LEU A 167 -18.52 -2.15 -36.73
CA LEU A 167 -18.88 -1.52 -35.46
C LEU A 167 -17.67 -0.98 -34.71
N TYR A 168 -17.92 0.07 -33.95
CA TYR A 168 -16.97 0.75 -33.09
C TYR A 168 -17.55 0.83 -31.68
N TRP A 169 -16.65 0.69 -30.70
CA TRP A 169 -16.95 0.79 -29.29
C TRP A 169 -16.27 2.02 -28.70
N THR A 170 -17.07 2.97 -28.22
CA THR A 170 -16.56 4.17 -27.55
C THR A 170 -17.03 4.20 -26.11
N VAL A 171 -16.09 4.33 -25.17
CA VAL A 171 -16.39 4.51 -23.75
C VAL A 171 -16.47 6.00 -23.44
N ALA A 172 -17.32 6.36 -22.47
CA ALA A 172 -17.44 7.73 -22.03
C ALA A 172 -16.09 8.24 -21.51
N GLU A 173 -15.64 9.38 -22.05
CA GLU A 173 -14.50 10.10 -21.52
C GLU A 173 -14.78 10.38 -20.03
N LYS A 174 -13.92 9.89 -19.14
CA LYS A 174 -14.08 10.07 -17.70
C LYS A 174 -14.23 11.57 -17.42
N VAL A 175 -15.45 12.05 -17.17
CA VAL A 175 -15.66 13.35 -16.51
C VAL A 175 -15.26 13.14 -15.07
N GLN A 176 -13.95 13.20 -14.81
CA GLN A 176 -13.27 13.42 -13.53
C GLN A 176 -14.09 13.11 -12.26
N GLN A 177 -14.58 11.88 -12.14
CA GLN A 177 -14.83 11.28 -10.85
C GLN A 177 -13.78 10.19 -10.62
N LYS A 178 -12.70 10.65 -9.97
CA LYS A 178 -12.21 10.03 -8.74
C LYS A 178 -11.77 8.54 -8.73
N LYS A 179 -11.49 7.83 -9.83
CA LYS A 179 -10.79 6.52 -9.75
C LYS A 179 -9.74 6.27 -10.85
N SER A 180 -8.74 5.50 -10.44
CA SER A 180 -7.43 5.19 -11.04
C SER A 180 -7.42 4.69 -12.49
N PHE A 181 -6.21 4.54 -13.03
CA PHE A 181 -5.86 3.86 -14.28
C PHE A 181 -6.61 2.52 -14.42
N GLU A 182 -7.11 2.22 -15.63
CA GLU A 182 -7.77 0.94 -15.92
C GLU A 182 -6.73 -0.19 -15.91
N ARG A 183 -6.96 -1.24 -15.09
CA ARG A 183 -6.00 -2.33 -14.90
C ARG A 183 -5.79 -3.18 -16.16
N TYR A 184 -6.86 -3.46 -16.90
CA TYR A 184 -6.82 -4.12 -18.20
C TYR A 184 -7.39 -3.18 -19.26
N ARG A 185 -6.65 -3.01 -20.36
CA ARG A 185 -7.06 -2.14 -21.45
C ARG A 185 -7.93 -2.89 -22.44
N HIS A 186 -8.97 -2.22 -22.93
CA HIS A 186 -9.83 -2.74 -23.99
C HIS A 186 -9.41 -2.17 -25.33
N THR A 187 -9.88 -2.78 -26.42
CA THR A 187 -9.82 -2.23 -27.78
C THR A 187 -10.68 -0.97 -27.89
N GLU A 188 -10.35 0.05 -27.11
CA GLU A 188 -10.95 1.37 -27.23
C GLU A 188 -10.47 1.99 -28.53
N ASP A 189 -11.38 2.62 -29.25
CA ASP A 189 -11.05 3.33 -30.49
C ASP A 189 -10.51 2.46 -31.64
N SER A 190 -10.87 1.16 -31.65
CA SER A 190 -10.63 0.27 -32.79
C SER A 190 -11.89 -0.49 -33.20
N GLY A 191 -11.95 -0.86 -34.47
CA GLY A 191 -13.06 -1.65 -35.02
C GLY A 191 -13.23 -2.99 -34.28
N LEU A 192 -14.47 -3.28 -33.90
CA LEU A 192 -14.84 -4.55 -33.28
C LEU A 192 -14.64 -5.72 -34.25
N PRO A 193 -14.27 -6.91 -33.76
CA PRO A 193 -14.04 -8.05 -34.62
C PRO A 193 -15.35 -8.44 -35.32
N VAL A 194 -15.40 -8.29 -36.64
CA VAL A 194 -16.56 -8.69 -37.44
C VAL A 194 -16.44 -10.19 -37.74
N ILE A 195 -16.71 -10.99 -36.72
CA ILE A 195 -16.97 -12.42 -36.86
C ILE A 195 -18.47 -12.57 -37.18
N VAL A 196 -18.87 -13.67 -37.80
CA VAL A 196 -20.27 -13.97 -38.16
C VAL A 196 -21.25 -13.52 -37.06
N TRP A 197 -22.42 -13.01 -37.43
CA TRP A 197 -23.30 -12.20 -36.58
C TRP A 197 -23.60 -12.77 -35.17
N ASP A 198 -23.76 -14.09 -35.04
CA ASP A 198 -23.99 -14.75 -33.74
C ASP A 198 -22.80 -14.58 -32.78
N ASP A 199 -21.56 -14.62 -33.30
CA ASP A 199 -20.33 -14.43 -32.53
C ASP A 199 -20.18 -12.97 -32.07
N LEU A 200 -20.54 -12.01 -32.94
CA LEU A 200 -20.46 -10.57 -32.63
C LEU A 200 -21.41 -10.16 -31.49
N ALA A 201 -22.62 -10.73 -31.44
CA ALA A 201 -23.57 -10.46 -30.37
C ALA A 201 -23.03 -10.93 -29.01
N ASP A 202 -22.38 -12.10 -28.96
CA ASP A 202 -21.83 -12.64 -27.72
C ASP A 202 -20.55 -11.93 -27.27
N VAL A 203 -19.68 -11.53 -28.21
CA VAL A 203 -18.54 -10.64 -27.93
C VAL A 203 -19.02 -9.32 -27.31
N LEU A 204 -20.04 -8.68 -27.89
CA LEU A 204 -20.60 -7.43 -27.37
C LEU A 204 -21.22 -7.58 -25.99
N ARG A 205 -21.96 -8.67 -25.74
CA ARG A 205 -22.53 -8.96 -24.42
C ARG A 205 -21.43 -9.13 -23.38
N LEU A 206 -20.36 -9.87 -23.71
CA LEU A 206 -19.22 -10.03 -22.81
C LEU A 206 -18.54 -8.68 -22.54
N MET A 207 -18.25 -7.87 -23.57
CA MET A 207 -17.66 -6.53 -23.38
C MET A 207 -18.50 -5.63 -22.47
N ILE A 208 -19.83 -5.64 -22.66
CA ILE A 208 -20.77 -4.88 -21.82
C ILE A 208 -20.73 -5.39 -20.38
N MET A 209 -20.76 -6.72 -20.18
CA MET A 209 -20.72 -7.32 -18.85
C MET A 209 -19.39 -7.07 -18.15
N THR A 210 -18.26 -7.16 -18.85
CA THR A 210 -16.93 -6.82 -18.31
C THR A 210 -16.90 -5.35 -17.88
N LYS A 211 -17.36 -4.41 -18.73
CA LYS A 211 -17.34 -2.97 -18.38
C LYS A 211 -18.34 -2.63 -17.27
N ARG A 212 -19.49 -3.29 -17.23
CA ARG A 212 -20.46 -3.18 -16.12
C ARG A 212 -19.86 -3.69 -14.82
N THR A 213 -19.23 -4.86 -14.82
CA THR A 213 -18.57 -5.41 -13.63
C THR A 213 -17.49 -4.45 -13.14
N GLN A 214 -16.66 -3.92 -14.04
CA GLN A 214 -15.69 -2.87 -13.72
C GLN A 214 -16.32 -1.62 -13.07
N TYR A 215 -17.45 -1.16 -13.62
CA TYR A 215 -18.19 -0.02 -13.10
C TYR A 215 -18.72 -0.24 -11.67
N HIS A 216 -19.27 -1.43 -11.39
CA HIS A 216 -19.79 -1.80 -10.07
C HIS A 216 -18.68 -2.08 -9.06
N SER A 217 -17.61 -2.79 -9.45
CA SER A 217 -16.44 -3.03 -8.59
C SER A 217 -15.78 -1.71 -8.18
N ASN A 218 -15.73 -0.74 -9.10
CA ASN A 218 -15.30 0.63 -8.79
C ASN A 218 -16.22 1.34 -7.78
N ARG A 219 -17.42 0.82 -7.49
CA ARG A 219 -18.31 1.30 -6.43
C ARG A 219 -18.37 0.37 -5.22
N GLY A 220 -17.50 -0.64 -5.16
CA GLY A 220 -17.48 -1.63 -4.09
C GLY A 220 -18.59 -2.67 -4.19
N GLN A 221 -19.23 -2.80 -5.35
CA GLN A 221 -20.24 -3.81 -5.64
C GLN A 221 -19.62 -4.89 -6.53
N TYR A 222 -19.47 -6.09 -5.99
CA TYR A 222 -18.89 -7.24 -6.70
C TYR A 222 -20.00 -8.03 -7.39
N ILE A 223 -19.96 -8.09 -8.72
CA ILE A 223 -20.99 -8.74 -9.55
C ILE A 223 -20.37 -9.65 -10.62
N GLY A 224 -19.09 -10.06 -10.46
CA GLY A 224 -18.37 -10.88 -11.44
C GLY A 224 -19.04 -12.22 -11.77
N ASP A 225 -19.83 -12.79 -10.85
CA ASP A 225 -20.61 -14.02 -11.12
C ASP A 225 -21.59 -13.88 -12.29
N GLU A 226 -22.13 -12.69 -12.51
CA GLU A 226 -23.05 -12.44 -13.63
C GLU A 226 -22.34 -12.49 -15.00
N MET A 227 -21.01 -12.39 -15.03
CA MET A 227 -20.20 -12.40 -16.25
C MET A 227 -19.90 -13.84 -16.75
N ARG A 228 -19.84 -14.84 -15.86
CA ARG A 228 -19.43 -16.23 -16.19
C ARG A 228 -20.21 -16.88 -17.33
N PRO A 229 -21.54 -16.80 -17.41
CA PRO A 229 -22.28 -17.41 -18.52
C PRO A 229 -21.86 -16.87 -19.89
N PHE A 230 -21.45 -15.60 -19.94
CA PHE A 230 -20.97 -14.97 -21.17
C PHE A 230 -19.53 -15.40 -21.51
N ILE A 231 -18.68 -15.59 -20.50
CA ILE A 231 -17.34 -16.17 -20.66
C ILE A 231 -17.45 -17.59 -21.23
N GLU A 232 -18.27 -18.45 -20.61
CA GLU A 232 -18.47 -19.84 -21.02
C GLU A 232 -19.00 -19.94 -22.46
N LYS A 233 -20.00 -19.10 -22.79
CA LYS A 233 -20.56 -19.05 -24.13
C LYS A 233 -19.52 -18.64 -25.18
N LEU A 234 -18.76 -17.57 -24.92
CA LEU A 234 -17.71 -17.14 -25.85
C LEU A 234 -16.57 -18.17 -25.94
N SER A 235 -16.23 -18.85 -24.84
CA SER A 235 -15.25 -19.95 -24.84
C SER A 235 -15.65 -21.07 -25.80
N ALA A 236 -16.91 -21.51 -25.74
CA ALA A 236 -17.44 -22.54 -26.64
C ALA A 236 -17.39 -22.11 -28.12
N LEU A 237 -17.72 -20.85 -28.42
CA LEU A 237 -17.64 -20.29 -29.77
C LEU A 237 -16.19 -20.22 -30.28
N LEU A 238 -15.27 -19.76 -29.44
CA LEU A 238 -13.84 -19.68 -29.78
C LEU A 238 -13.24 -21.08 -30.00
N GLN A 239 -13.63 -22.07 -29.20
CA GLN A 239 -13.23 -23.47 -29.41
C GLN A 239 -13.77 -24.02 -30.73
N ALA A 240 -15.06 -23.82 -31.03
CA ALA A 240 -15.66 -24.24 -32.29
C ALA A 240 -15.07 -23.51 -33.52
N GLY A 241 -14.59 -22.28 -33.34
CA GLY A 241 -13.90 -21.50 -34.36
C GLY A 241 -12.41 -21.84 -34.52
N LYS A 242 -11.82 -22.61 -33.59
CA LYS A 242 -10.37 -22.83 -33.54
C LYS A 242 -9.83 -23.58 -34.76
N GLU A 243 -10.60 -24.49 -35.34
CA GLU A 243 -10.17 -25.39 -36.41
C GLU A 243 -10.83 -25.07 -37.77
N LYS A 244 -11.59 -23.97 -37.88
CA LYS A 244 -12.26 -23.59 -39.13
C LYS A 244 -11.25 -23.10 -40.19
N PRO A 245 -11.15 -23.77 -41.36
CA PRO A 245 -10.31 -23.30 -42.47
C PRO A 245 -10.76 -21.92 -42.98
N GLY A 246 -9.81 -21.03 -43.28
CA GLY A 246 -10.11 -19.69 -43.82
C GLY A 246 -10.73 -18.71 -42.82
N ARG A 247 -10.65 -18.98 -41.51
CA ARG A 247 -11.12 -18.05 -40.49
C ARG A 247 -10.41 -16.69 -40.57
N PRO A 248 -11.09 -15.57 -40.28
CA PRO A 248 -10.46 -14.27 -40.16
C PRO A 248 -9.54 -14.22 -38.93
N GLU A 249 -8.23 -14.45 -39.13
CA GLU A 249 -7.26 -14.65 -38.03
C GLU A 249 -7.16 -13.45 -37.08
N LYS A 250 -7.22 -12.24 -37.60
CA LYS A 250 -7.12 -11.01 -36.80
C LYS A 250 -8.34 -10.83 -35.91
N GLU A 251 -9.54 -11.01 -36.47
CA GLU A 251 -10.81 -10.88 -35.77
C GLU A 251 -10.95 -11.97 -34.70
N TYR A 252 -10.55 -13.20 -35.02
CA TYR A 252 -10.48 -14.30 -34.04
C TYR A 252 -9.52 -13.97 -32.89
N ALA A 253 -8.33 -13.44 -33.19
CA ALA A 253 -7.37 -13.02 -32.18
C ALA A 253 -7.87 -11.84 -31.32
N GLN A 254 -8.62 -10.89 -31.90
CA GLN A 254 -9.29 -9.82 -31.16
C GLN A 254 -10.36 -10.38 -30.21
N ALA A 255 -11.15 -11.35 -30.64
CA ALA A 255 -12.14 -12.01 -29.79
C ALA A 255 -11.47 -12.79 -28.64
N LEU A 256 -10.33 -13.45 -28.90
CA LEU A 256 -9.50 -14.09 -27.86
C LEU A 256 -8.98 -13.06 -26.84
N ALA A 257 -8.53 -11.89 -27.28
CA ALA A 257 -8.07 -10.83 -26.37
C ALA A 257 -9.21 -10.30 -25.49
N ILE A 258 -10.42 -10.13 -26.04
CA ILE A 258 -11.62 -9.73 -25.28
C ILE A 258 -12.00 -10.80 -24.26
N TYR A 259 -11.98 -12.08 -24.67
CA TYR A 259 -12.20 -13.23 -23.79
C TYR A 259 -11.17 -13.28 -22.65
N ALA A 260 -9.89 -13.11 -22.98
CA ALA A 260 -8.79 -13.08 -22.01
C ALA A 260 -8.94 -11.92 -21.00
N ASN A 261 -9.34 -10.73 -21.45
CA ASN A 261 -9.63 -9.60 -20.56
C ASN A 261 -10.73 -9.94 -19.53
N ALA A 262 -11.80 -10.61 -19.97
CA ALA A 262 -12.90 -11.00 -19.09
C ALA A 262 -12.46 -12.05 -18.06
N LEU A 263 -11.74 -13.09 -18.50
CA LEU A 263 -11.16 -14.11 -17.62
C LEU A 263 -10.20 -13.51 -16.59
N ALA A 264 -9.31 -12.60 -17.03
CA ALA A 264 -8.34 -11.97 -16.15
C ALA A 264 -9.03 -11.16 -15.05
N TYR A 265 -10.11 -10.45 -15.42
CA TYR A 265 -10.93 -9.71 -14.47
C TYR A 265 -11.68 -10.62 -13.49
N ASP A 266 -12.26 -11.74 -13.95
CA ASP A 266 -12.93 -12.73 -13.10
C ASP A 266 -11.96 -13.35 -12.08
N GLY A 267 -10.77 -13.77 -12.54
CA GLY A 267 -9.73 -14.34 -11.68
C GLY A 267 -9.12 -13.33 -10.69
N GLU A 268 -9.08 -12.05 -11.06
CA GLU A 268 -8.68 -10.98 -10.15
C GLU A 268 -9.72 -10.76 -9.05
N GLU A 269 -10.98 -10.53 -9.42
CA GLU A 269 -12.09 -10.21 -8.50
C GLU A 269 -12.29 -11.32 -7.46
N LYS A 270 -12.23 -12.57 -7.89
CA LYS A 270 -12.46 -13.75 -7.04
C LYS A 270 -11.23 -14.27 -6.35
N ARG A 271 -10.06 -13.69 -6.65
CA ARG A 271 -8.76 -14.18 -6.17
C ARG A 271 -8.49 -15.65 -6.57
N GLU A 272 -8.97 -16.06 -7.74
CA GLU A 272 -8.77 -17.42 -8.30
C GLU A 272 -7.61 -17.44 -9.32
N GLY A 273 -6.71 -18.43 -9.23
CA GLY A 273 -5.55 -18.55 -10.14
C GLY A 273 -5.91 -19.09 -11.53
N LYS A 274 -6.82 -20.08 -11.58
CA LYS A 274 -7.18 -20.77 -12.83
C LYS A 274 -7.71 -19.83 -13.94
N PRO A 275 -8.63 -18.87 -13.68
CA PRO A 275 -9.06 -17.93 -14.72
C PRO A 275 -7.91 -17.04 -15.24
N LEU A 276 -6.92 -16.70 -14.39
CA LEU A 276 -5.74 -15.95 -14.82
C LEU A 276 -4.84 -16.78 -15.73
N GLU A 277 -4.63 -18.07 -15.43
CA GLU A 277 -3.88 -18.99 -16.29
C GLU A 277 -4.55 -19.15 -17.67
N GLU A 278 -5.87 -19.30 -17.69
CA GLU A 278 -6.66 -19.35 -18.93
C GLU A 278 -6.56 -18.03 -19.71
N ALA A 279 -6.62 -16.88 -19.03
CA ALA A 279 -6.44 -15.57 -19.65
C ALA A 279 -5.04 -15.43 -20.28
N ILE A 280 -3.99 -15.85 -19.57
CA ILE A 280 -2.61 -15.84 -20.06
C ILE A 280 -2.48 -16.68 -21.33
N SER A 281 -3.09 -17.88 -21.34
CA SER A 281 -3.09 -18.75 -22.52
C SER A 281 -3.82 -18.11 -23.70
N ALA A 282 -4.99 -17.51 -23.46
CA ALA A 282 -5.75 -16.80 -24.48
C ALA A 282 -5.03 -15.56 -25.03
N TYR A 283 -4.34 -14.76 -24.20
CA TYR A 283 -3.49 -13.66 -24.67
C TYR A 283 -2.35 -14.14 -25.56
N ARG A 284 -1.65 -15.20 -25.15
CA ARG A 284 -0.55 -15.79 -25.96
C ARG A 284 -1.05 -16.29 -27.31
N GLU A 285 -2.23 -16.90 -27.35
CA GLU A 285 -2.87 -17.32 -28.60
C GLU A 285 -3.27 -16.11 -29.47
N ALA A 286 -3.85 -15.06 -28.88
CA ALA A 286 -4.19 -13.83 -29.58
C ALA A 286 -2.94 -13.17 -30.22
N LEU A 287 -1.80 -13.19 -29.54
CA LEU A 287 -0.53 -12.66 -30.05
C LEU A 287 0.05 -13.45 -31.24
N LYS A 288 -0.48 -14.64 -31.58
CA LYS A 288 -0.12 -15.35 -32.81
C LYS A 288 -0.83 -14.75 -34.04
N GLY A 289 -2.08 -14.31 -33.88
CA GLY A 289 -2.89 -13.73 -34.97
C GLY A 289 -2.74 -12.21 -35.11
N ILE A 290 -2.21 -11.55 -34.07
CA ILE A 290 -1.93 -10.11 -34.06
C ILE A 290 -0.43 -9.93 -33.90
N THR A 291 0.23 -9.27 -34.86
CA THR A 291 1.67 -8.98 -34.78
C THR A 291 1.93 -7.48 -34.64
N ARG A 292 3.12 -7.12 -34.14
CA ARG A 292 3.53 -5.73 -33.93
C ARG A 292 3.54 -4.93 -35.23
N GLU A 293 3.97 -5.55 -36.32
CA GLU A 293 4.12 -4.92 -37.65
C GLU A 293 2.76 -4.59 -38.26
N ARG A 294 1.77 -5.47 -38.05
CA ARG A 294 0.43 -5.34 -38.63
C ARG A 294 -0.50 -4.49 -37.79
N SER A 295 -0.35 -4.50 -36.48
CA SER A 295 -1.25 -3.80 -35.55
C SER A 295 -0.52 -3.43 -34.25
N PRO A 296 0.41 -2.47 -34.27
CA PRO A 296 1.34 -2.19 -33.17
C PRO A 296 0.63 -1.83 -31.86
N LEU A 297 -0.39 -0.98 -31.90
CA LEU A 297 -1.14 -0.56 -30.71
C LEU A 297 -1.93 -1.72 -30.09
N LEU A 298 -2.66 -2.47 -30.92
CA LEU A 298 -3.42 -3.65 -30.47
C LEU A 298 -2.49 -4.73 -29.89
N TRP A 299 -1.35 -4.97 -30.55
CA TRP A 299 -0.33 -5.90 -30.07
C TRP A 299 0.26 -5.47 -28.73
N GLY A 300 0.67 -4.20 -28.62
CA GLY A 300 1.21 -3.65 -27.37
C GLY A 300 0.21 -3.68 -26.22
N MET A 301 -1.09 -3.55 -26.52
CA MET A 301 -2.14 -3.59 -25.52
C MET A 301 -2.29 -5.01 -24.97
N ILE A 302 -2.34 -6.00 -25.87
CA ILE A 302 -2.41 -7.41 -25.49
C ILE A 302 -1.18 -7.80 -24.68
N GLN A 303 0.02 -7.35 -25.07
CA GLN A 303 1.26 -7.55 -24.29
C GLN A 303 1.16 -6.93 -22.89
N SER A 304 0.66 -5.70 -22.78
CA SER A 304 0.49 -5.07 -21.47
C SER A 304 -0.50 -5.82 -20.58
N ASN A 305 -1.63 -6.28 -21.14
CA ASN A 305 -2.65 -7.00 -20.37
C ASN A 305 -2.15 -8.40 -19.96
N LEU A 306 -1.41 -9.07 -20.85
CA LEU A 306 -0.67 -10.30 -20.54
C LEU A 306 0.29 -10.08 -19.37
N GLY A 307 1.09 -9.00 -19.42
CA GLY A 307 1.98 -8.62 -18.32
C GLY A 307 1.24 -8.38 -17.00
N THR A 308 0.05 -7.78 -17.04
CA THR A 308 -0.78 -7.57 -15.84
C THR A 308 -1.34 -8.88 -15.29
N ALA A 309 -1.86 -9.77 -16.13
CA ALA A 309 -2.33 -11.09 -15.69
C ALA A 309 -1.19 -11.93 -15.10
N LEU A 310 -0.03 -11.96 -15.75
CA LEU A 310 1.18 -12.64 -15.27
C LEU A 310 1.68 -12.05 -13.94
N SER A 311 1.66 -10.73 -13.79
CA SER A 311 2.09 -10.07 -12.56
C SER A 311 1.17 -10.44 -11.38
N ILE A 312 -0.15 -10.38 -11.58
CA ILE A 312 -1.14 -10.74 -10.55
C ILE A 312 -1.07 -12.22 -10.18
N LEU A 313 -0.94 -13.12 -11.17
CA LEU A 313 -0.77 -14.54 -10.90
C LEU A 313 0.56 -14.78 -10.17
N GLY A 314 1.63 -14.13 -10.63
CA GLY A 314 2.93 -14.14 -10.01
C GLY A 314 2.86 -13.75 -8.54
N GLU A 315 2.18 -12.66 -8.18
CA GLU A 315 1.99 -12.21 -6.79
C GLU A 315 1.39 -13.29 -5.86
N ARG A 316 0.61 -14.24 -6.39
CA ARG A 316 -0.05 -15.31 -5.62
C ARG A 316 0.81 -16.57 -5.45
N GLU A 317 1.85 -16.71 -6.25
CA GLU A 317 2.76 -17.86 -6.24
C GLU A 317 4.03 -17.56 -5.46
N ASN A 318 4.79 -18.60 -5.07
CA ASN A 318 6.09 -18.41 -4.43
C ASN A 318 7.25 -18.21 -5.43
N GLY A 319 7.12 -18.72 -6.67
CA GLY A 319 8.16 -18.65 -7.70
C GLY A 319 8.25 -17.29 -8.40
N THR A 320 9.34 -17.02 -9.13
CA THR A 320 9.56 -15.73 -9.82
C THR A 320 9.26 -15.75 -11.33
N LYS A 321 8.98 -16.93 -11.89
CA LYS A 321 8.78 -17.15 -13.33
C LYS A 321 7.73 -16.20 -13.94
N ASN A 322 6.51 -16.18 -13.38
CA ASN A 322 5.43 -15.34 -13.90
C ASN A 322 5.73 -13.85 -13.77
N LEU A 323 6.41 -13.42 -12.70
CA LEU A 323 6.87 -12.03 -12.56
C LEU A 323 7.92 -11.67 -13.63
N GLY A 324 8.89 -12.55 -13.89
CA GLY A 324 9.89 -12.37 -14.95
C GLY A 324 9.26 -12.28 -16.35
N GLU A 325 8.30 -13.17 -16.65
CA GLU A 325 7.55 -13.11 -17.91
C GLU A 325 6.70 -11.84 -18.03
N ALA A 326 6.12 -11.34 -16.92
CA ALA A 326 5.41 -10.07 -16.90
C ALA A 326 6.34 -8.89 -17.28
N LEU A 327 7.58 -8.86 -16.78
CA LEU A 327 8.56 -7.84 -17.17
C LEU A 327 8.83 -7.85 -18.67
N VAL A 328 8.98 -9.03 -19.27
CA VAL A 328 9.17 -9.18 -20.72
C VAL A 328 7.96 -8.60 -21.46
N ALA A 329 6.74 -9.00 -21.08
CA ALA A 329 5.51 -8.54 -21.73
C ALA A 329 5.34 -7.01 -21.64
N TYR A 330 5.65 -6.39 -20.49
CA TYR A 330 5.62 -4.93 -20.34
C TYR A 330 6.68 -4.23 -21.20
N ARG A 331 7.92 -4.73 -21.22
CA ARG A 331 8.99 -4.18 -22.07
C ARG A 331 8.65 -4.29 -23.56
N GLU A 332 8.04 -5.39 -23.98
CA GLU A 332 7.50 -5.54 -25.34
C GLU A 332 6.40 -4.53 -25.62
N ALA A 333 5.42 -4.36 -24.71
CA ALA A 333 4.36 -3.36 -24.86
C ALA A 333 4.90 -1.92 -25.03
N LEU A 334 5.97 -1.57 -24.29
CA LEU A 334 6.63 -0.25 -24.37
C LEU A 334 7.33 0.01 -25.72
N LYS A 335 7.56 -1.01 -26.56
CA LYS A 335 8.07 -0.81 -27.94
C LYS A 335 6.99 -0.26 -28.88
N SER A 336 5.71 -0.41 -28.54
CA SER A 336 4.58 0.08 -29.34
C SER A 336 3.88 1.26 -28.70
N TYR A 337 3.72 1.23 -27.37
CA TYR A 337 3.24 2.38 -26.61
C TYR A 337 4.43 3.25 -26.24
N THR A 338 4.76 4.26 -27.06
CA THR A 338 5.78 5.25 -26.72
C THR A 338 5.18 6.46 -26.01
N ARG A 339 6.03 7.27 -25.39
CA ARG A 339 5.62 8.50 -24.70
C ARG A 339 4.90 9.48 -25.66
N GLU A 340 5.34 9.54 -26.91
CA GLU A 340 4.80 10.45 -27.93
C GLU A 340 3.46 9.95 -28.48
N LEU A 341 3.35 8.64 -28.72
CA LEU A 341 2.17 8.06 -29.35
C LEU A 341 1.01 7.90 -28.37
N ALA A 342 1.31 7.52 -27.14
CA ALA A 342 0.30 7.19 -26.13
C ALA A 342 0.84 7.47 -24.71
N PRO A 343 1.00 8.76 -24.35
CA PRO A 343 1.72 9.19 -23.14
C PRO A 343 1.21 8.60 -21.81
N LEU A 344 -0.11 8.61 -21.59
CA LEU A 344 -0.70 8.11 -20.34
C LEU A 344 -0.64 6.59 -20.24
N ASP A 345 -0.80 5.92 -21.37
CA ASP A 345 -0.68 4.47 -21.49
C ASP A 345 0.75 3.99 -21.25
N TRP A 346 1.73 4.64 -21.90
CA TRP A 346 3.15 4.42 -21.67
C TRP A 346 3.49 4.58 -20.19
N ALA A 347 3.07 5.67 -19.57
CA ALA A 347 3.29 5.88 -18.14
C ALA A 347 2.57 4.85 -17.24
N GLY A 348 1.42 4.33 -17.69
CA GLY A 348 0.74 3.24 -17.00
C GLY A 348 1.49 1.93 -17.06
N ILE A 349 2.02 1.56 -18.23
CA ILE A 349 2.88 0.38 -18.39
C ILE A 349 4.13 0.53 -17.54
N GLN A 350 4.79 1.69 -17.57
CA GLN A 350 5.97 1.96 -16.75
C GLN A 350 5.69 1.79 -15.26
N SER A 351 4.55 2.30 -14.78
CA SER A 351 4.15 2.11 -13.39
C SER A 351 3.87 0.65 -13.03
N ASN A 352 3.34 -0.15 -13.95
CA ASN A 352 3.09 -1.58 -13.72
C ASN A 352 4.37 -2.43 -13.82
N LEU A 353 5.29 -2.05 -14.71
CA LEU A 353 6.65 -2.58 -14.79
C LEU A 353 7.37 -2.38 -13.45
N GLY A 354 7.36 -1.15 -12.93
CA GLY A 354 7.94 -0.82 -11.62
C GLY A 354 7.32 -1.61 -10.47
N ALA A 355 6.00 -1.82 -10.48
CA ALA A 355 5.32 -2.63 -9.45
C ALA A 355 5.77 -4.09 -9.48
N THR A 356 5.92 -4.65 -10.69
CA THR A 356 6.40 -6.03 -10.87
C THR A 356 7.86 -6.18 -10.46
N LEU A 357 8.72 -5.22 -10.80
CA LEU A 357 10.11 -5.15 -10.34
C LEU A 357 10.21 -5.07 -8.82
N PHE A 358 9.35 -4.26 -8.18
CA PHE A 358 9.28 -4.19 -6.72
C PHE A 358 8.96 -5.56 -6.10
N ARG A 359 7.97 -6.30 -6.64
CA ARG A 359 7.62 -7.64 -6.17
C ARG A 359 8.75 -8.66 -6.37
N LEU A 360 9.42 -8.58 -7.51
CA LEU A 360 10.56 -9.44 -7.80
C LEU A 360 11.71 -9.18 -6.81
N ALA A 361 11.98 -7.91 -6.52
CA ALA A 361 12.95 -7.51 -5.51
C ALA A 361 12.63 -8.03 -4.11
N GLU A 362 11.35 -8.13 -3.73
CA GLU A 362 10.94 -8.70 -2.45
C GLU A 362 11.28 -10.19 -2.35
N ARG A 363 11.09 -10.94 -3.45
CA ARG A 363 11.32 -12.40 -3.50
C ARG A 363 12.79 -12.76 -3.59
N GLU A 364 13.51 -12.10 -4.49
CA GLU A 364 14.91 -12.40 -4.78
C GLU A 364 15.86 -11.66 -3.81
N LYS A 365 15.32 -10.70 -3.04
CA LYS A 365 16.06 -9.83 -2.12
C LYS A 365 17.14 -9.00 -2.85
N GLU A 366 16.88 -8.68 -4.11
CA GLU A 366 17.79 -7.92 -4.98
C GLU A 366 17.45 -6.44 -5.02
N LYS A 367 18.39 -5.60 -4.61
CA LYS A 367 18.21 -4.13 -4.61
C LYS A 367 18.16 -3.53 -6.00
N ALA A 368 18.81 -4.14 -6.98
CA ALA A 368 18.85 -3.64 -8.36
C ALA A 368 17.44 -3.48 -8.95
N HIS A 369 16.56 -4.45 -8.70
CA HIS A 369 15.16 -4.38 -9.11
C HIS A 369 14.39 -3.21 -8.46
N LEU A 370 14.72 -2.82 -7.22
CA LEU A 370 14.11 -1.62 -6.59
C LEU A 370 14.58 -0.33 -7.24
N GLU A 371 15.87 -0.23 -7.61
CA GLU A 371 16.38 0.95 -8.31
C GLU A 371 15.78 1.05 -9.72
N GLU A 372 15.64 -0.07 -10.44
CA GLU A 372 14.96 -0.11 -11.74
C GLU A 372 13.48 0.27 -11.59
N ALA A 373 12.79 -0.20 -10.54
CA ALA A 373 11.43 0.20 -10.25
C ALA A 373 11.30 1.71 -10.03
N LEU A 374 12.25 2.33 -9.32
CA LEU A 374 12.28 3.79 -9.12
C LEU A 374 12.45 4.55 -10.43
N VAL A 375 13.28 4.04 -11.37
CA VAL A 375 13.41 4.62 -12.70
C VAL A 375 12.08 4.57 -13.43
N ALA A 376 11.44 3.41 -13.53
CA ALA A 376 10.16 3.24 -14.21
C ALA A 376 9.05 4.12 -13.60
N TYR A 377 8.99 4.24 -12.27
CA TYR A 377 8.02 5.13 -11.63
C TYR A 377 8.28 6.61 -11.91
N ARG A 378 9.55 7.05 -11.92
CA ARG A 378 9.91 8.44 -12.25
C ARG A 378 9.61 8.76 -13.71
N GLU A 379 9.85 7.81 -14.61
CA GLU A 379 9.44 7.91 -16.01
C GLU A 379 7.92 8.08 -16.12
N ALA A 380 7.14 7.25 -15.40
CA ALA A 380 5.69 7.37 -15.36
C ALA A 380 5.20 8.76 -14.89
N LEU A 381 5.88 9.38 -13.91
CA LEU A 381 5.54 10.71 -13.40
C LEU A 381 5.76 11.85 -14.42
N THR A 382 6.49 11.61 -15.51
CA THR A 382 6.66 12.63 -16.58
C THR A 382 5.36 12.91 -17.32
N GLU A 383 4.45 11.94 -17.39
CA GLU A 383 3.13 12.08 -18.02
C GLU A 383 1.97 12.03 -17.01
N ARG A 384 2.14 11.27 -15.92
CA ARG A 384 1.19 11.24 -14.82
C ARG A 384 1.45 12.39 -13.87
N THR A 385 1.05 13.61 -14.23
CA THR A 385 1.20 14.79 -13.36
C THR A 385 0.02 14.96 -12.40
N HIS A 386 0.20 15.77 -11.36
CA HIS A 386 -0.84 16.13 -10.40
C HIS A 386 -2.07 16.76 -11.10
N GLU A 387 -1.85 17.57 -12.13
CA GLU A 387 -2.90 18.30 -12.87
C GLU A 387 -3.65 17.37 -13.84
N ARG A 388 -2.94 16.43 -14.46
CA ARG A 388 -3.50 15.61 -15.54
C ARG A 388 -4.26 14.39 -15.00
N VAL A 389 -3.64 13.64 -14.07
CA VAL A 389 -4.19 12.40 -13.50
C VAL A 389 -3.84 12.30 -12.01
N PRO A 390 -4.43 13.14 -11.14
CA PRO A 390 -4.00 13.31 -9.75
C PRO A 390 -3.93 12.01 -8.93
N LEU A 391 -4.90 11.10 -9.11
CA LEU A 391 -4.92 9.83 -8.36
C LEU A 391 -3.81 8.88 -8.82
N ASP A 392 -3.54 8.81 -10.12
CA ASP A 392 -2.46 7.96 -10.64
C ASP A 392 -1.08 8.53 -10.32
N TRP A 393 -0.96 9.87 -10.29
CA TRP A 393 0.23 10.55 -9.77
C TRP A 393 0.44 10.19 -8.29
N ALA A 394 -0.59 10.28 -7.43
CA ALA A 394 -0.48 9.93 -6.01
C ALA A 394 -0.19 8.44 -5.76
N MET A 395 -0.78 7.54 -6.57
CA MET A 395 -0.45 6.12 -6.56
C MET A 395 1.03 5.91 -6.90
N THR A 396 1.52 6.58 -7.94
CA THR A 396 2.92 6.45 -8.39
C THR A 396 3.89 7.02 -7.35
N GLN A 397 3.56 8.14 -6.71
CA GLN A 397 4.28 8.69 -5.56
C GLN A 397 4.32 7.70 -4.38
N THR A 398 3.20 7.05 -4.07
CA THR A 398 3.13 6.02 -3.02
C THR A 398 4.05 4.83 -3.34
N ARG A 399 4.08 4.39 -4.61
CA ARG A 399 4.96 3.31 -5.08
C ARG A 399 6.44 3.69 -5.00
N ILE A 400 6.79 4.94 -5.35
CA ILE A 400 8.14 5.49 -5.16
C ILE A 400 8.52 5.48 -3.69
N GLY A 401 7.66 6.00 -2.81
CA GLY A 401 7.89 6.00 -1.38
C GLY A 401 8.10 4.60 -0.82
N ALA A 402 7.32 3.61 -1.26
CA ALA A 402 7.46 2.22 -0.82
C ALA A 402 8.80 1.60 -1.26
N ALA A 403 9.21 1.83 -2.52
CA ALA A 403 10.51 1.38 -3.03
C ALA A 403 11.69 2.04 -2.28
N LEU A 404 11.60 3.36 -2.05
CA LEU A 404 12.59 4.11 -1.27
C LEU A 404 12.64 3.66 0.19
N LEU A 405 11.50 3.37 0.82
CA LEU A 405 11.43 2.80 2.16
C LEU A 405 12.15 1.44 2.20
N ARG A 406 11.90 0.57 1.22
CA ARG A 406 12.53 -0.76 1.17
C ARG A 406 14.05 -0.68 0.99
N LEU A 407 14.53 0.14 0.06
CA LEU A 407 15.96 0.43 -0.08
C LEU A 407 16.53 1.03 1.21
N GLY A 408 15.79 1.99 1.75
CA GLY A 408 16.08 2.75 2.96
C GLY A 408 16.20 1.88 4.20
N LYS A 409 15.58 0.69 4.28
CA LYS A 409 15.73 -0.26 5.41
C LYS A 409 17.15 -0.82 5.55
N SER A 410 18.00 -0.72 4.54
CA SER A 410 19.42 -1.09 4.63
C SER A 410 20.23 -0.10 5.48
N LYS A 411 21.24 -0.60 6.23
CA LYS A 411 22.11 0.23 7.08
C LYS A 411 22.77 1.34 6.25
N GLY A 412 22.73 2.59 6.74
CA GLY A 412 23.36 3.76 6.10
C GLY A 412 22.44 4.56 5.15
N GLU A 413 21.28 4.04 4.76
CA GLU A 413 20.42 4.64 3.74
C GLU A 413 19.36 5.60 4.32
N THR A 414 19.73 6.44 5.31
CA THR A 414 18.80 7.38 5.96
C THR A 414 18.19 8.36 4.95
N ARG A 415 18.98 8.81 3.97
CA ARG A 415 18.53 9.69 2.90
C ARG A 415 17.36 9.09 2.11
N ARG A 416 17.38 7.79 1.82
CA ARG A 416 16.29 7.11 1.10
C ARG A 416 14.99 7.09 1.92
N LEU A 417 15.08 6.96 3.24
CA LEU A 417 13.91 7.08 4.13
C LEU A 417 13.35 8.50 4.11
N GLU A 418 14.20 9.53 4.09
CA GLU A 418 13.77 10.93 4.00
C GLU A 418 13.12 11.24 2.64
N GLU A 419 13.67 10.73 1.54
CA GLU A 419 13.05 10.80 0.21
C GLU A 419 11.70 10.07 0.16
N ALA A 420 11.56 8.94 0.87
CA ALA A 420 10.29 8.23 0.98
C ALA A 420 9.21 9.09 1.68
N LEU A 421 9.58 9.78 2.77
CA LEU A 421 8.65 10.71 3.45
C LEU A 421 8.16 11.82 2.52
N ILE A 422 9.03 12.36 1.65
CA ILE A 422 8.66 13.36 0.66
C ILE A 422 7.62 12.77 -0.31
N ALA A 423 7.89 11.59 -0.89
CA ALA A 423 6.97 10.96 -1.84
C ALA A 423 5.61 10.63 -1.21
N PHE A 424 5.58 10.15 0.04
CA PHE A 424 4.32 9.95 0.76
C PHE A 424 3.59 11.26 1.06
N GLY A 425 4.32 12.33 1.42
CA GLY A 425 3.76 13.66 1.60
C GLY A 425 3.12 14.21 0.32
N GLU A 426 3.77 14.00 -0.83
CA GLU A 426 3.20 14.33 -2.14
C GLU A 426 1.90 13.55 -2.41
N ALA A 427 1.89 12.23 -2.18
CA ALA A 427 0.68 11.42 -2.34
C ALA A 427 -0.50 11.92 -1.47
N LEU A 428 -0.23 12.34 -0.23
CA LEU A 428 -1.24 12.87 0.70
C LEU A 428 -1.85 14.23 0.29
N LYS A 429 -1.25 14.96 -0.66
CA LYS A 429 -1.89 16.16 -1.24
C LYS A 429 -3.16 15.79 -2.03
N VAL A 430 -3.23 14.56 -2.53
CA VAL A 430 -4.35 14.05 -3.32
C VAL A 430 -5.17 13.04 -2.54
N TYR A 431 -4.51 12.07 -1.91
CA TYR A 431 -5.16 11.09 -1.06
C TYR A 431 -5.50 11.75 0.27
N THR A 432 -6.75 12.19 0.40
CA THR A 432 -7.34 12.61 1.68
C THR A 432 -8.27 11.54 2.19
N ARG A 433 -8.58 11.57 3.49
CA ARG A 433 -9.51 10.65 4.13
C ARG A 433 -10.89 10.65 3.44
N GLU A 434 -11.35 11.81 2.97
CA GLU A 434 -12.65 11.98 2.32
C GLU A 434 -12.63 11.55 0.85
N ARG A 435 -11.49 11.73 0.17
CA ARG A 435 -11.37 11.46 -1.27
C ARG A 435 -11.01 10.01 -1.57
N ALA A 436 -10.09 9.43 -0.82
CA ALA A 436 -9.55 8.10 -1.03
C ALA A 436 -9.17 7.48 0.34
N PRO A 437 -10.17 7.13 1.19
CA PRO A 437 -9.94 6.73 2.58
C PRO A 437 -8.95 5.57 2.75
N LEU A 438 -9.06 4.54 1.91
CA LEU A 438 -8.19 3.37 1.99
C LEU A 438 -6.77 3.68 1.50
N ASP A 439 -6.63 4.37 0.37
CA ASP A 439 -5.31 4.77 -0.14
C ASP A 439 -4.62 5.75 0.82
N TRP A 440 -5.37 6.68 1.41
CA TRP A 440 -4.89 7.59 2.46
C TRP A 440 -4.37 6.79 3.67
N ALA A 441 -5.14 5.83 4.18
CA ALA A 441 -4.71 4.98 5.29
C ALA A 441 -3.49 4.12 4.95
N GLY A 442 -3.40 3.58 3.73
CA GLY A 442 -2.22 2.88 3.23
C GLY A 442 -0.97 3.78 3.22
N VAL A 443 -1.08 5.04 2.80
CA VAL A 443 0.03 6.00 2.87
C VAL A 443 0.38 6.34 4.32
N GLN A 444 -0.60 6.48 5.22
CA GLN A 444 -0.34 6.69 6.66
C GLN A 444 0.44 5.52 7.26
N ILE A 445 0.14 4.27 6.91
CA ILE A 445 0.92 3.10 7.36
C ILE A 445 2.36 3.19 6.89
N ASN A 446 2.57 3.49 5.61
CA ASN A 446 3.92 3.60 5.06
C ASN A 446 4.72 4.76 5.68
N LEU A 447 4.08 5.89 5.97
CA LEU A 447 4.67 6.96 6.78
C LEU A 447 5.05 6.46 8.17
N GLY A 448 4.15 5.74 8.84
CA GLY A 448 4.41 5.15 10.15
C GLY A 448 5.63 4.22 10.14
N ILE A 449 5.75 3.35 9.14
CA ILE A 449 6.89 2.42 9.02
C ILE A 449 8.20 3.18 8.76
N THR A 450 8.15 4.23 7.94
CA THR A 450 9.32 5.05 7.60
C THR A 450 9.79 5.85 8.82
N HIS A 451 8.86 6.49 9.53
CA HIS A 451 9.14 7.19 10.78
C HIS A 451 9.64 6.24 11.87
N PHE A 452 9.05 5.06 12.02
CA PHE A 452 9.56 4.03 12.93
C PHE A 452 11.02 3.68 12.63
N SER A 453 11.33 3.41 11.35
CA SER A 453 12.69 3.08 10.90
C SER A 453 13.70 4.20 11.16
N LEU A 454 13.29 5.47 10.98
CA LEU A 454 14.10 6.64 11.31
C LEU A 454 14.29 6.81 12.82
N GLY A 455 13.24 6.59 13.61
CA GLY A 455 13.29 6.64 15.06
C GLY A 455 14.25 5.60 15.65
N GLU A 456 14.22 4.37 15.13
CA GLU A 456 15.17 3.32 15.56
C GLU A 456 16.63 3.66 15.20
N ARG A 457 16.87 4.28 14.05
CA ARG A 457 18.23 4.66 13.61
C ARG A 457 18.80 5.85 14.34
N LYS A 458 17.99 6.91 14.50
CA LYS A 458 18.39 8.16 15.13
C LYS A 458 18.34 8.06 16.66
N GLY A 459 17.67 7.04 17.21
CA GLY A 459 17.43 6.91 18.64
C GLY A 459 16.57 8.06 19.19
N ASP A 460 15.68 8.62 18.36
CA ASP A 460 14.84 9.77 18.70
C ASP A 460 13.37 9.37 18.82
N THR A 461 12.76 9.75 19.95
CA THR A 461 11.34 9.52 20.25
C THR A 461 10.40 10.31 19.34
N LYS A 462 10.79 11.46 18.79
CA LYS A 462 9.91 12.29 17.96
C LYS A 462 9.41 11.55 16.72
N HIS A 463 10.32 10.84 16.04
CA HIS A 463 9.93 10.03 14.89
C HIS A 463 8.97 8.90 15.28
N LEU A 464 9.19 8.25 16.43
CA LEU A 464 8.28 7.21 16.91
C LEU A 464 6.88 7.76 17.25
N GLU A 465 6.78 8.97 17.83
CA GLU A 465 5.51 9.63 18.09
C GLU A 465 4.73 9.94 16.80
N VAL A 466 5.41 10.43 15.77
CA VAL A 466 4.79 10.63 14.45
C VAL A 466 4.30 9.30 13.87
N ALA A 467 5.05 8.21 14.05
CA ALA A 467 4.61 6.89 13.63
C ALA A 467 3.33 6.43 14.34
N LEU A 468 3.21 6.68 15.66
CA LEU A 468 1.98 6.38 16.39
C LEU A 468 0.76 7.13 15.82
N VAL A 469 0.92 8.42 15.54
CA VAL A 469 -0.15 9.25 14.96
C VAL A 469 -0.56 8.71 13.61
N ALA A 470 0.40 8.35 12.76
CA ALA A 470 0.13 7.80 11.43
C ALA A 470 -0.62 6.46 11.50
N TYR A 471 -0.19 5.52 12.35
CA TYR A 471 -0.90 4.25 12.53
C TYR A 471 -2.31 4.43 13.11
N ARG A 472 -2.48 5.30 14.13
CA ARG A 472 -3.80 5.63 14.68
C ARG A 472 -4.71 6.29 13.65
N ASN A 473 -4.15 7.09 12.74
CA ASN A 473 -4.90 7.66 11.62
C ASN A 473 -5.34 6.58 10.63
N ALA A 474 -4.45 5.67 10.24
CA ALA A 474 -4.79 4.55 9.37
C ALA A 474 -5.92 3.68 9.96
N LEU A 475 -5.86 3.37 11.27
CA LEU A 475 -6.88 2.59 11.99
C LEU A 475 -8.27 3.24 12.05
N LYS A 476 -8.43 4.51 11.65
CA LYS A 476 -9.76 5.14 11.47
C LYS A 476 -10.49 4.63 10.25
N GLU A 477 -9.76 4.19 9.22
CA GLU A 477 -10.34 3.66 7.97
C GLU A 477 -10.09 2.17 7.79
N TYR A 478 -8.94 1.69 8.27
CA TYR A 478 -8.64 0.27 8.32
C TYR A 478 -9.24 -0.28 9.61
N THR A 479 -10.47 -0.80 9.54
CA THR A 479 -11.14 -1.45 10.66
C THR A 479 -11.12 -2.97 10.47
N HIS A 480 -11.35 -3.71 11.56
CA HIS A 480 -11.43 -5.16 11.53
C HIS A 480 -12.48 -5.67 10.52
N GLU A 481 -13.61 -4.96 10.36
CA GLU A 481 -14.70 -5.34 9.47
C GLU A 481 -14.38 -5.07 7.99
N ARG A 482 -13.60 -4.02 7.71
CA ARG A 482 -13.38 -3.54 6.33
C ARG A 482 -12.15 -4.16 5.68
N VAL A 483 -11.04 -4.23 6.41
CA VAL A 483 -9.74 -4.76 5.94
C VAL A 483 -9.03 -5.47 7.10
N PRO A 484 -9.52 -6.65 7.55
CA PRO A 484 -9.08 -7.31 8.79
C PRO A 484 -7.58 -7.55 8.88
N LEU A 485 -6.95 -8.02 7.78
CA LEU A 485 -5.52 -8.33 7.74
C LEU A 485 -4.67 -7.05 7.86
N ASP A 486 -5.00 -6.01 7.09
CA ASP A 486 -4.28 -4.73 7.14
C ASP A 486 -4.49 -4.02 8.49
N TRP A 487 -5.68 -4.13 9.07
CA TRP A 487 -5.96 -3.64 10.44
C TRP A 487 -5.06 -4.35 11.45
N ALA A 488 -4.98 -5.68 11.43
CA ALA A 488 -4.18 -6.45 12.36
C ALA A 488 -2.67 -6.18 12.19
N GLU A 489 -2.19 -6.01 10.95
CA GLU A 489 -0.79 -5.64 10.70
C GLU A 489 -0.50 -4.23 11.23
N THR A 490 -1.45 -3.30 11.03
CA THR A 490 -1.33 -1.92 11.56
C THR A 490 -1.31 -1.92 13.09
N GLN A 491 -2.10 -2.77 13.76
CA GLN A 491 -2.05 -2.95 15.21
C GLN A 491 -0.69 -3.49 15.66
N ASN A 492 -0.13 -4.49 14.96
CA ASN A 492 1.21 -4.98 15.27
C ASN A 492 2.27 -3.87 15.11
N ASN A 493 2.18 -3.05 14.05
CA ASN A 493 3.12 -1.96 13.81
C ASN A 493 2.98 -0.83 14.85
N LEU A 494 1.75 -0.53 15.27
CA LEU A 494 1.47 0.37 16.39
C LEU A 494 2.10 -0.14 17.69
N GLY A 495 1.89 -1.42 18.01
CA GLY A 495 2.48 -2.08 19.18
C GLY A 495 4.01 -2.03 19.17
N ALA A 496 4.65 -2.18 18.01
CA ALA A 496 6.11 -2.10 17.89
C ALA A 496 6.64 -0.69 18.20
N SER A 497 6.01 0.35 17.67
CA SER A 497 6.35 1.75 17.99
C SER A 497 6.14 2.07 19.47
N LEU A 498 5.02 1.61 20.05
CA LEU A 498 4.69 1.80 21.46
C LEU A 498 5.71 1.09 22.37
N LEU A 499 6.10 -0.14 22.03
CA LEU A 499 7.14 -0.88 22.73
C LEU A 499 8.47 -0.10 22.73
N ARG A 500 8.88 0.43 21.57
CA ARG A 500 10.13 1.18 21.45
C ARG A 500 10.10 2.48 22.26
N LEU A 501 8.99 3.22 22.20
CA LEU A 501 8.78 4.42 23.03
C LEU A 501 8.75 4.12 24.52
N GLY A 502 8.04 3.07 24.93
CA GLY A 502 7.98 2.61 26.31
C GLY A 502 9.37 2.28 26.85
N LYS A 503 10.24 1.67 26.03
CA LYS A 503 11.66 1.45 26.36
C LYS A 503 12.43 2.77 26.52
N TYR A 504 12.41 3.66 25.55
CA TYR A 504 13.17 4.92 25.61
C TYR A 504 12.72 5.87 26.72
N ARG A 505 11.41 6.04 26.93
CA ARG A 505 10.87 6.94 27.96
C ARG A 505 10.77 6.30 29.34
N SER A 506 11.06 5.01 29.46
CA SER A 506 10.88 4.28 30.70
C SER A 506 9.45 4.38 31.27
N ASP A 507 8.46 4.46 30.38
CA ASP A 507 7.02 4.57 30.70
C ASP A 507 6.31 3.23 30.48
N THR A 508 5.58 2.77 31.49
CA THR A 508 4.80 1.51 31.46
C THR A 508 3.51 1.64 30.66
N ARG A 509 2.90 2.83 30.58
CA ARG A 509 1.63 3.03 29.84
C ARG A 509 1.75 2.67 28.37
N HIS A 510 2.84 3.11 27.73
CA HIS A 510 3.13 2.75 26.34
C HIS A 510 3.33 1.23 26.17
N LEU A 511 3.90 0.53 27.16
CA LEU A 511 4.06 -0.93 27.09
C LEU A 511 2.70 -1.65 27.25
N GLU A 512 1.83 -1.16 28.13
CA GLU A 512 0.45 -1.66 28.28
C GLU A 512 -0.37 -1.46 27.00
N GLU A 513 -0.28 -0.28 26.37
CA GLU A 513 -0.90 -0.03 25.07
C GLU A 513 -0.33 -0.96 23.98
N ALA A 514 0.98 -1.25 24.01
CA ALA A 514 1.58 -2.21 23.07
C ALA A 514 1.01 -3.62 23.25
N LEU A 515 0.82 -4.08 24.51
CA LEU A 515 0.18 -5.37 24.78
C LEU A 515 -1.24 -5.42 24.23
N ALA A 516 -2.02 -4.35 24.41
CA ALA A 516 -3.37 -4.26 23.87
C ALA A 516 -3.36 -4.38 22.34
N ALA A 517 -2.51 -3.62 21.65
CA ALA A 517 -2.40 -3.66 20.19
C ALA A 517 -2.00 -5.06 19.67
N TYR A 518 -1.02 -5.72 20.30
CA TYR A 518 -0.65 -7.09 19.90
C TYR A 518 -1.76 -8.11 20.15
N ARG A 519 -2.53 -7.97 21.25
CA ARG A 519 -3.69 -8.83 21.52
C ARG A 519 -4.79 -8.64 20.49
N GLU A 520 -5.03 -7.41 20.04
CA GLU A 520 -5.96 -7.11 18.95
C GLU A 520 -5.50 -7.77 17.63
N ALA A 521 -4.22 -7.62 17.27
CA ALA A 521 -3.67 -8.25 16.06
C ALA A 521 -3.81 -9.78 16.07
N LEU A 522 -3.67 -10.43 17.23
CA LEU A 522 -3.84 -11.88 17.41
C LEU A 522 -5.29 -12.38 17.27
N LYS A 523 -6.29 -11.48 17.23
CA LYS A 523 -7.68 -11.89 16.93
C LYS A 523 -7.85 -12.35 15.48
N GLU A 524 -7.11 -11.70 14.56
CA GLU A 524 -7.13 -12.02 13.13
C GLU A 524 -6.01 -12.98 12.75
N PHE A 525 -4.76 -12.69 13.15
CA PHE A 525 -3.63 -13.56 12.85
C PHE A 525 -3.62 -14.78 13.79
N LYS A 526 -4.34 -15.83 13.40
CA LYS A 526 -4.40 -17.12 14.10
C LYS A 526 -3.30 -18.07 13.64
N ARG A 527 -2.78 -18.88 14.57
CA ARG A 527 -1.66 -19.80 14.33
C ARG A 527 -1.91 -20.75 13.17
N GLU A 528 -3.13 -21.25 13.03
CA GLU A 528 -3.52 -22.27 12.05
C GLU A 528 -3.51 -21.74 10.61
N ARG A 529 -3.76 -20.43 10.44
CA ARG A 529 -3.87 -19.79 9.12
C ARG A 529 -2.65 -18.95 8.78
N PHE A 530 -2.01 -18.37 9.79
CA PHE A 530 -0.90 -17.42 9.65
C PHE A 530 0.19 -17.72 10.70
N PRO A 531 0.84 -18.91 10.63
CA PRO A 531 1.76 -19.36 11.68
C PRO A 531 2.94 -18.41 11.90
N LEU A 532 3.50 -17.84 10.82
CA LEU A 532 4.66 -16.94 10.90
C LEU A 532 4.30 -15.55 11.42
N GLU A 533 3.18 -14.97 10.99
CA GLU A 533 2.67 -13.69 11.48
C GLU A 533 2.24 -13.80 12.95
N TRP A 534 1.55 -14.88 13.31
CA TRP A 534 1.20 -15.18 14.69
C TRP A 534 2.45 -15.29 15.58
N ALA A 535 3.48 -16.01 15.14
CA ALA A 535 4.74 -16.14 15.88
C ALA A 535 5.48 -14.80 16.03
N LYS A 536 5.47 -13.95 14.99
CA LYS A 536 6.01 -12.58 15.03
C LYS A 536 5.32 -11.77 16.12
N ILE A 537 3.99 -11.78 16.14
CA ILE A 537 3.20 -11.01 17.10
C ILE A 537 3.39 -11.59 18.51
N LYS A 538 3.48 -12.91 18.68
CA LYS A 538 3.80 -13.55 19.97
C LYS A 538 5.18 -13.16 20.49
N ARG A 539 6.21 -13.13 19.63
CA ARG A 539 7.55 -12.65 19.99
C ARG A 539 7.51 -11.19 20.44
N ASN A 540 6.81 -10.34 19.69
CA ASN A 540 6.67 -8.92 20.02
C ASN A 540 5.88 -8.69 21.32
N LEU A 541 4.82 -9.47 21.55
CA LEU A 541 4.06 -9.51 22.80
C LEU A 541 4.99 -9.91 23.96
N GLY A 542 5.80 -10.96 23.79
CA GLY A 542 6.82 -11.37 24.76
C GLY A 542 7.82 -10.26 25.09
N SER A 543 8.20 -9.44 24.10
CA SER A 543 9.09 -8.28 24.31
C SER A 543 8.45 -7.15 25.12
N ALA A 544 7.16 -6.90 24.93
CA ALA A 544 6.41 -5.93 25.73
C ALA A 544 6.16 -6.42 27.15
N LEU A 545 5.79 -7.69 27.31
CA LEU A 545 5.64 -8.36 28.61
C LEU A 545 6.96 -8.36 29.39
N PHE A 546 8.09 -8.65 28.73
CA PHE A 546 9.41 -8.54 29.32
C PHE A 546 9.70 -7.12 29.82
N GLY A 547 9.43 -6.09 28.99
CA GLY A 547 9.66 -4.69 29.38
C GLY A 547 8.82 -4.24 30.58
N LEU A 548 7.60 -4.75 30.73
CA LEU A 548 6.77 -4.50 31.92
C LEU A 548 7.31 -5.27 33.12
N GLY A 549 7.53 -6.57 32.96
CA GLY A 549 8.01 -7.45 34.01
C GLY A 549 9.36 -7.03 34.59
N GLU A 550 10.26 -6.46 33.78
CA GLU A 550 11.55 -5.91 34.21
C GLU A 550 11.38 -4.72 35.19
N ARG A 551 10.31 -3.93 35.01
CA ARG A 551 10.02 -2.72 35.81
C ARG A 551 9.18 -3.02 37.05
N GLU A 552 8.48 -4.14 37.06
CA GLU A 552 7.66 -4.57 38.17
C GLU A 552 8.48 -5.39 39.19
N SER A 553 8.05 -5.37 40.45
CA SER A 553 8.62 -6.26 41.48
C SER A 553 8.14 -7.71 41.34
N GLY A 554 6.94 -7.93 40.80
CA GLY A 554 6.36 -9.26 40.57
C GLY A 554 6.95 -9.95 39.34
N THR A 555 6.70 -11.26 39.20
CA THR A 555 7.20 -12.08 38.09
C THR A 555 6.14 -12.44 37.04
N LYS A 556 4.88 -12.06 37.25
CA LYS A 556 3.75 -12.47 36.39
C LYS A 556 3.98 -12.18 34.91
N HIS A 557 4.29 -10.93 34.55
CA HIS A 557 4.53 -10.58 33.15
C HIS A 557 5.80 -11.23 32.57
N LEU A 558 6.82 -11.51 33.38
CA LEU A 558 8.00 -12.25 32.94
C LEU A 558 7.65 -13.72 32.60
N GLU A 559 6.82 -14.37 33.42
CA GLU A 559 6.33 -15.72 33.15
C GLU A 559 5.45 -15.76 31.88
N GLU A 560 4.57 -14.77 31.70
CA GLU A 560 3.80 -14.62 30.46
C GLU A 560 4.71 -14.39 29.24
N ALA A 561 5.81 -13.65 29.40
CA ALA A 561 6.80 -13.45 28.33
C ALA A 561 7.48 -14.78 27.95
N LEU A 562 7.85 -15.63 28.93
CA LEU A 562 8.41 -16.96 28.64
C LEU A 562 7.44 -17.81 27.81
N VAL A 563 6.15 -17.81 28.18
CA VAL A 563 5.11 -18.52 27.42
C VAL A 563 5.05 -17.98 26.00
N ALA A 564 4.96 -16.66 25.82
CA ALA A 564 4.88 -16.05 24.49
C ALA A 564 6.09 -16.37 23.59
N TYR A 565 7.32 -16.33 24.14
CA TYR A 565 8.52 -16.72 23.40
C TYR A 565 8.57 -18.21 23.08
N ARG A 566 8.18 -19.08 24.01
CA ARG A 566 8.11 -20.54 23.77
C ARG A 566 7.08 -20.90 22.71
N GLU A 567 5.93 -20.23 22.70
CA GLU A 567 4.92 -20.39 21.67
C GLU A 567 5.44 -19.94 20.30
N ALA A 568 6.11 -18.79 20.20
CA ALA A 568 6.72 -18.34 18.95
C ALA A 568 7.80 -19.32 18.43
N LEU A 569 8.58 -19.94 19.32
CA LEU A 569 9.58 -20.95 18.98
C LEU A 569 9.00 -22.29 18.49
N LYS A 570 7.68 -22.50 18.56
CA LYS A 570 7.04 -23.67 17.91
C LYS A 570 6.96 -23.50 16.39
N GLU A 571 6.90 -22.27 15.91
CA GLU A 571 6.81 -21.94 14.47
C GLU A 571 8.15 -21.45 13.93
N TYR A 572 8.85 -20.60 14.68
CA TYR A 572 10.21 -20.22 14.33
C TYR A 572 11.16 -21.34 14.71
N THR A 573 11.65 -22.04 13.69
CA THR A 573 12.73 -23.03 13.79
C THR A 573 14.05 -22.42 13.32
N ARG A 574 15.16 -23.04 13.72
CA ARG A 574 16.49 -22.59 13.30
C ARG A 574 16.67 -22.68 11.79
N GLU A 575 16.09 -23.70 11.16
CA GLU A 575 16.18 -23.96 9.72
C GLU A 575 15.21 -23.09 8.92
N GLY A 576 13.97 -22.93 9.41
CA GLY A 576 12.92 -22.21 8.68
C GLY A 576 13.01 -20.68 8.81
N ALA A 577 13.45 -20.19 9.97
CA ALA A 577 13.53 -18.76 10.26
C ALA A 577 14.70 -18.44 11.22
N PRO A 578 15.98 -18.66 10.80
CA PRO A 578 17.14 -18.61 11.71
C PRO A 578 17.27 -17.30 12.50
N LEU A 579 17.04 -16.16 11.84
CA LEU A 579 17.18 -14.85 12.50
C LEU A 579 16.03 -14.55 13.47
N ASP A 580 14.79 -14.91 13.13
CA ASP A 580 13.65 -14.74 14.04
C ASP A 580 13.71 -15.74 15.20
N TRP A 581 14.16 -16.97 14.95
CA TRP A 581 14.45 -17.95 15.99
C TRP A 581 15.50 -17.43 16.98
N ALA A 582 16.63 -16.91 16.48
CA ALA A 582 17.68 -16.33 17.31
C ALA A 582 17.18 -15.10 18.09
N ALA A 583 16.38 -14.23 17.47
CA ALA A 583 15.75 -13.10 18.16
C ALA A 583 14.89 -13.57 19.34
N THR A 584 14.08 -14.61 19.09
CA THR A 584 13.17 -15.21 20.08
C THR A 584 13.96 -15.87 21.21
N LYS A 585 15.05 -16.59 20.89
CA LYS A 585 15.96 -17.19 21.88
C LYS A 585 16.67 -16.14 22.73
N ASN A 586 17.13 -15.04 22.13
CA ASN A 586 17.73 -13.95 22.89
C ASN A 586 16.72 -13.29 23.85
N GLY A 587 15.48 -13.04 23.40
CA GLY A 587 14.40 -12.53 24.25
C GLY A 587 14.03 -13.48 25.39
N LEU A 588 13.98 -14.79 25.10
CA LEU A 588 13.78 -15.84 26.10
C LEU A 588 14.92 -15.83 27.14
N GLY A 589 16.17 -15.77 26.71
CA GLY A 589 17.34 -15.73 27.59
C GLY A 589 17.37 -14.49 28.49
N ALA A 590 17.04 -13.32 27.95
CA ALA A 590 16.93 -12.09 28.74
C ALA A 590 15.84 -12.21 29.83
N THR A 591 14.69 -12.78 29.48
CA THR A 591 13.58 -13.01 30.43
C THR A 591 13.98 -13.99 31.54
N LEU A 592 14.62 -15.10 31.16
CA LEU A 592 15.16 -16.09 32.10
C LEU A 592 16.22 -15.49 33.03
N SER A 593 17.05 -14.58 32.53
CA SER A 593 18.08 -13.89 33.32
C SER A 593 17.46 -13.02 34.41
N VAL A 594 16.43 -12.23 34.08
CA VAL A 594 15.73 -11.37 35.05
C VAL A 594 14.93 -12.20 36.07
N LEU A 595 14.28 -13.28 35.64
CA LEU A 595 13.63 -14.19 36.59
C LEU A 595 14.65 -14.86 37.52
N GLY A 596 15.76 -15.36 36.97
CA GLY A 596 16.82 -16.00 37.72
C GLY A 596 17.51 -15.06 38.72
N SER A 597 17.63 -13.76 38.41
CA SER A 597 18.20 -12.79 39.35
C SER A 597 17.28 -12.48 40.53
N ARG A 598 15.97 -12.67 40.37
CA ARG A 598 14.94 -12.52 41.43
C ARG A 598 14.77 -13.77 42.29
N GLU A 599 15.39 -14.87 41.91
CA GLU A 599 15.28 -16.18 42.58
C GLU A 599 16.57 -16.57 43.29
N SER A 600 16.48 -17.46 44.28
CA SER A 600 17.66 -18.00 44.96
C SER A 600 18.39 -19.08 44.14
N GLY A 601 17.68 -19.80 43.27
CA GLY A 601 18.22 -20.89 42.45
C GLY A 601 19.01 -20.40 41.23
N THR A 602 19.78 -21.30 40.61
CA THR A 602 20.63 -21.00 39.43
C THR A 602 20.07 -21.53 38.11
N LYS A 603 19.05 -22.40 38.16
CA LYS A 603 18.54 -23.12 36.98
C LYS A 603 18.13 -22.18 35.84
N ARG A 604 17.34 -21.14 36.13
CA ARG A 604 16.91 -20.17 35.11
C ARG A 604 18.09 -19.37 34.51
N LEU A 605 19.10 -19.04 35.32
CA LEU A 605 20.32 -18.37 34.83
C LEU A 605 21.12 -19.31 33.90
N GLU A 606 21.21 -20.60 34.22
CA GLU A 606 21.87 -21.59 33.38
C GLU A 606 21.11 -21.80 32.05
N GLU A 607 19.78 -21.86 32.09
CA GLU A 607 18.93 -21.89 30.89
C GLU A 607 19.08 -20.61 30.04
N ALA A 608 19.24 -19.44 30.67
CA ALA A 608 19.51 -18.19 29.96
C ALA A 608 20.82 -18.22 29.18
N LEU A 609 21.91 -18.73 29.80
CA LEU A 609 23.20 -18.90 29.13
C LEU A 609 23.08 -19.80 27.90
N VAL A 610 22.33 -20.90 27.99
CA VAL A 610 22.06 -21.79 26.86
C VAL A 610 21.31 -21.04 25.76
N ALA A 611 20.23 -20.33 26.10
CA ALA A 611 19.43 -19.60 25.12
C ALA A 611 20.24 -18.53 24.37
N HIS A 612 21.08 -17.75 25.07
CA HIS A 612 21.95 -16.77 24.43
C HIS A 612 23.02 -17.41 23.54
N ARG A 613 23.64 -18.51 23.97
CA ARG A 613 24.63 -19.25 23.14
C ARG A 613 24.00 -19.83 21.89
N GLU A 614 22.79 -20.37 21.98
CA GLU A 614 22.05 -20.84 20.81
C GLU A 614 21.74 -19.70 19.84
N ALA A 615 21.30 -18.53 20.34
CA ALA A 615 21.09 -17.35 19.50
C ALA A 615 22.37 -16.90 18.78
N LEU A 616 23.52 -16.92 19.47
CA LEU A 616 24.84 -16.54 18.93
C LEU A 616 25.35 -17.48 17.82
N LYS A 617 24.77 -18.67 17.64
CA LYS A 617 25.10 -19.53 16.49
C LYS A 617 24.60 -18.96 15.17
N GLU A 618 23.49 -18.22 15.19
CA GLU A 618 22.92 -17.56 14.01
C GLU A 618 23.26 -16.08 13.96
N TYR A 619 23.22 -15.41 15.11
CA TYR A 619 23.69 -14.05 15.26
C TYR A 619 25.21 -14.05 15.33
N THR A 620 25.89 -14.04 14.19
CA THR A 620 27.35 -13.87 14.15
C THR A 620 27.72 -12.40 14.02
N ARG A 621 28.96 -12.07 14.40
CA ARG A 621 29.50 -10.71 14.30
C ARG A 621 29.47 -10.18 12.87
N GLU A 622 29.67 -11.06 11.89
CA GLU A 622 29.71 -10.74 10.46
C GLU A 622 28.30 -10.54 9.88
N LYS A 623 27.33 -11.39 10.26
CA LYS A 623 25.97 -11.38 9.71
C LYS A 623 25.13 -10.23 10.28
N VAL A 624 25.11 -10.11 11.61
CA VAL A 624 24.24 -9.17 12.34
C VAL A 624 24.98 -8.58 13.56
N PRO A 625 26.02 -7.75 13.33
CA PRO A 625 26.95 -7.31 14.38
C PRO A 625 26.29 -6.67 15.61
N LEU A 626 25.20 -5.90 15.43
CA LEU A 626 24.52 -5.24 16.55
C LEU A 626 23.69 -6.22 17.38
N ASP A 627 23.01 -7.18 16.74
CA ASP A 627 22.22 -8.20 17.43
C ASP A 627 23.14 -9.21 18.13
N TRP A 628 24.28 -9.55 17.51
CA TRP A 628 25.35 -10.30 18.17
C TRP A 628 25.85 -9.58 19.41
N ALA A 629 26.20 -8.29 19.31
CA ALA A 629 26.68 -7.50 20.44
C ALA A 629 25.62 -7.33 21.55
N ALA A 630 24.35 -7.16 21.18
CA ALA A 630 23.25 -7.14 22.14
C ALA A 630 23.12 -8.47 22.89
N THR A 631 23.26 -9.58 22.17
CA THR A 631 23.20 -10.92 22.76
C THR A 631 24.42 -11.20 23.63
N GLN A 632 25.61 -10.71 23.26
CA GLN A 632 26.81 -10.76 24.10
C GLN A 632 26.64 -9.97 25.39
N ASN A 633 26.09 -8.74 25.32
CA ASN A 633 25.77 -7.98 26.53
C ASN A 633 24.81 -8.75 27.45
N ASN A 634 23.73 -9.33 26.90
CA ASN A 634 22.78 -10.11 27.70
C ASN A 634 23.42 -11.38 28.29
N LEU A 635 24.28 -12.06 27.53
CA LEU A 635 25.08 -13.18 28.00
C LEU A 635 25.98 -12.76 29.17
N GLY A 636 26.60 -11.59 29.09
CA GLY A 636 27.38 -11.00 30.18
C GLY A 636 26.55 -10.75 31.44
N THR A 637 25.31 -10.27 31.29
CA THR A 637 24.40 -10.08 32.44
C THR A 637 24.01 -11.40 33.11
N ALA A 638 23.76 -12.45 32.32
CA ALA A 638 23.50 -13.79 32.85
C ALA A 638 24.74 -14.36 33.60
N HIS A 639 25.94 -14.19 33.03
CA HIS A 639 27.20 -14.57 33.69
C HIS A 639 27.43 -13.81 34.98
N LEU A 640 27.16 -12.50 34.99
CA LEU A 640 27.29 -11.64 36.18
C LEU A 640 26.41 -12.15 37.32
N HIS A 641 25.11 -12.34 37.08
CA HIS A 641 24.19 -12.82 38.13
C HIS A 641 24.54 -14.22 38.63
N LEU A 642 24.96 -15.12 37.72
CA LEU A 642 25.37 -16.47 38.11
C LEU A 642 26.66 -16.45 38.93
N GLY A 643 27.62 -15.60 38.54
CA GLY A 643 28.88 -15.40 39.26
C GLY A 643 28.67 -14.79 40.64
N GLU A 644 27.79 -13.80 40.77
CA GLU A 644 27.38 -13.24 42.06
C GLU A 644 26.75 -14.32 42.95
N ARG A 645 25.81 -15.11 42.41
CA ARG A 645 25.09 -16.15 43.17
C ARG A 645 26.01 -17.26 43.67
N LYS A 646 26.96 -17.71 42.83
CA LYS A 646 27.91 -18.79 43.16
C LYS A 646 29.20 -18.30 43.81
N GLY A 647 29.42 -16.98 43.89
CA GLY A 647 30.69 -16.40 44.29
C GLY A 647 31.85 -16.69 43.30
N ASP A 648 31.53 -17.08 42.07
CA ASP A 648 32.47 -17.59 41.07
C ASP A 648 33.13 -16.44 40.29
N ALA A 649 34.40 -16.18 40.58
CA ALA A 649 35.18 -15.14 39.91
C ALA A 649 35.37 -15.42 38.41
N LYS A 650 35.43 -16.68 37.99
CA LYS A 650 35.57 -17.03 36.57
C LYS A 650 34.32 -16.61 35.79
N ARG A 651 33.13 -16.79 36.36
CA ARG A 651 31.88 -16.31 35.74
C ARG A 651 31.83 -14.78 35.65
N LEU A 652 32.37 -14.06 36.63
CA LEU A 652 32.48 -12.61 36.57
C LEU A 652 33.46 -12.16 35.46
N GLU A 653 34.58 -12.86 35.28
CA GLU A 653 35.52 -12.60 34.17
C GLU A 653 34.87 -12.89 32.80
N GLU A 654 34.11 -13.98 32.67
CA GLU A 654 33.33 -14.26 31.45
C GLU A 654 32.28 -13.17 31.16
N ALA A 655 31.72 -12.53 32.19
CA ALA A 655 30.83 -11.38 32.01
C ALA A 655 31.60 -10.16 31.44
N LEU A 656 32.78 -9.86 31.97
CA LEU A 656 33.63 -8.77 31.47
C LEU A 656 34.03 -8.99 30.01
N GLU A 657 34.44 -10.20 29.66
CA GLU A 657 34.78 -10.59 28.29
C GLU A 657 33.59 -10.33 27.35
N ALA A 658 32.39 -10.81 27.71
CA ALA A 658 31.19 -10.65 26.89
C ALA A 658 30.80 -9.17 26.70
N TYR A 659 30.91 -8.33 27.74
CA TYR A 659 30.69 -6.89 27.61
C TYR A 659 31.74 -6.21 26.72
N ARG A 660 33.02 -6.58 26.85
CA ARG A 660 34.10 -6.03 26.01
C ARG A 660 33.92 -6.44 24.55
N GLU A 661 33.52 -7.68 24.27
CA GLU A 661 33.16 -8.12 22.92
C GLU A 661 31.99 -7.33 22.34
N ALA A 662 30.94 -7.10 23.13
CA ALA A 662 29.81 -6.27 22.72
C ALA A 662 30.23 -4.83 22.36
N LEU A 663 31.15 -4.24 23.14
CA LEU A 663 31.68 -2.89 22.92
C LEU A 663 32.55 -2.75 21.67
N LYS A 664 33.03 -3.85 21.06
CA LYS A 664 33.72 -3.79 19.76
C LYS A 664 32.78 -3.39 18.61
N GLU A 665 31.48 -3.69 18.74
CA GLU A 665 30.48 -3.38 17.71
C GLU A 665 29.50 -2.27 18.11
N ARG A 666 29.18 -2.20 19.41
CA ARG A 666 28.44 -1.08 20.00
C ARG A 666 29.44 0.03 20.30
N THR A 667 29.64 0.97 19.38
CA THR A 667 30.50 2.14 19.62
C THR A 667 29.65 3.35 19.98
N ARG A 668 30.28 4.36 20.60
CA ARG A 668 29.64 5.62 20.96
C ARG A 668 29.03 6.33 19.75
N GLU A 669 29.68 6.24 18.59
CA GLU A 669 29.26 6.87 17.33
C GLU A 669 28.09 6.12 16.68
N ARG A 670 28.09 4.79 16.77
CA ARG A 670 27.13 3.95 16.04
C ARG A 670 25.81 3.79 16.78
N VAL A 671 25.87 3.54 18.09
CA VAL A 671 24.71 3.29 18.97
C VAL A 671 24.99 3.85 20.38
N PRO A 672 25.01 5.19 20.57
CA PRO A 672 25.51 5.83 21.79
C PRO A 672 24.85 5.33 23.08
N LEU A 673 23.52 5.14 23.07
CA LEU A 673 22.78 4.67 24.24
C LEU A 673 23.08 3.20 24.56
N ASP A 674 23.13 2.32 23.55
CA ASP A 674 23.45 0.91 23.76
C ASP A 674 24.91 0.69 24.19
N TRP A 675 25.84 1.49 23.64
CA TRP A 675 27.24 1.52 24.08
C TRP A 675 27.34 1.92 25.54
N ALA A 676 26.70 3.03 25.93
CA ALA A 676 26.72 3.52 27.31
C ALA A 676 26.04 2.55 28.29
N ALA A 677 24.96 1.89 27.89
CA ALA A 677 24.32 0.86 28.71
C ALA A 677 25.26 -0.33 28.93
N THR A 678 25.98 -0.75 27.88
CA THR A 678 26.99 -1.82 27.98
C THR A 678 28.18 -1.39 28.87
N GLN A 679 28.61 -0.13 28.79
CA GLN A 679 29.63 0.43 29.70
C GLN A 679 29.17 0.46 31.17
N SER A 680 27.90 0.80 31.42
CA SER A 680 27.30 0.74 32.76
C SER A 680 27.28 -0.69 33.32
N ASN A 681 26.92 -1.67 32.48
CA ASN A 681 26.96 -3.08 32.85
C ASN A 681 28.40 -3.58 33.12
N LEU A 682 29.36 -3.16 32.29
CA LEU A 682 30.78 -3.42 32.48
C LEU A 682 31.26 -2.85 33.82
N CYS A 683 30.90 -1.60 34.13
CA CYS A 683 31.17 -0.96 35.41
C CYS A 683 30.61 -1.78 36.59
N GLY A 684 29.36 -2.24 36.51
CA GLY A 684 28.76 -3.11 37.52
C GLY A 684 29.55 -4.41 37.75
N ALA A 685 29.98 -5.09 36.69
CA ALA A 685 30.78 -6.31 36.78
C ALA A 685 32.19 -6.06 37.33
N LEU A 686 32.84 -4.96 36.91
CA LEU A 686 34.15 -4.55 37.42
C LEU A 686 34.09 -4.24 38.92
N VAL A 687 33.00 -3.63 39.42
CA VAL A 687 32.78 -3.46 40.86
C VAL A 687 32.73 -4.80 41.58
N ARG A 688 31.94 -5.78 41.09
CA ARG A 688 31.82 -7.09 41.74
C ARG A 688 33.11 -7.86 41.80
N LEU A 689 33.90 -7.81 40.75
CA LEU A 689 35.20 -8.45 40.73
C LEU A 689 36.20 -7.67 41.59
N GLY A 690 36.20 -6.34 41.50
CA GLY A 690 37.01 -5.47 42.33
C GLY A 690 36.76 -5.66 43.82
N GLU A 691 35.51 -5.89 44.25
CA GLU A 691 35.12 -6.23 45.63
C GLU A 691 35.83 -7.48 46.17
N LYS A 692 36.17 -8.44 45.30
CA LYS A 692 36.89 -9.68 45.65
C LYS A 692 38.41 -9.51 45.70
N GLU A 693 38.91 -8.35 45.29
CA GLU A 693 40.34 -8.06 45.14
C GLU A 693 40.84 -7.03 46.15
N ARG A 694 42.15 -6.98 46.37
CA ARG A 694 42.76 -5.97 47.25
C ARG A 694 43.05 -4.64 46.54
N GLY A 695 43.43 -4.66 45.26
CA GLY A 695 43.86 -3.47 44.51
C GLY A 695 42.72 -2.56 44.03
N THR A 696 43.02 -1.31 43.67
CA THR A 696 42.01 -0.32 43.22
C THR A 696 41.79 -0.29 41.72
N LYS A 697 42.72 -0.84 40.91
CA LYS A 697 42.73 -0.74 39.45
C LYS A 697 41.39 -1.06 38.77
N ARG A 698 40.75 -2.19 39.11
CA ARG A 698 39.44 -2.56 38.52
C ARG A 698 38.31 -1.62 38.95
N LEU A 699 38.37 -1.07 40.17
CA LEU A 699 37.39 -0.11 40.65
C LEU A 699 37.57 1.28 39.99
N GLU A 700 38.82 1.68 39.72
CA GLU A 700 39.14 2.88 38.93
C GLU A 700 38.62 2.74 37.49
N GLU A 701 38.84 1.57 36.87
CA GLU A 701 38.28 1.22 35.55
C GLU A 701 36.74 1.27 35.58
N ALA A 702 36.11 0.74 36.63
CA ALA A 702 34.66 0.81 36.80
C ALA A 702 34.14 2.24 36.87
N ALA A 703 34.76 3.08 37.71
CA ALA A 703 34.37 4.49 37.85
C ALA A 703 34.53 5.25 36.52
N ALA A 704 35.60 4.97 35.75
CA ALA A 704 35.80 5.55 34.42
C ALA A 704 34.70 5.12 33.43
N ALA A 705 34.41 3.82 33.34
CA ALA A 705 33.37 3.28 32.45
C ALA A 705 31.98 3.88 32.75
N CYS A 706 31.60 3.96 34.02
CA CYS A 706 30.35 4.58 34.44
C CYS A 706 30.30 6.09 34.11
N ARG A 707 31.40 6.83 34.31
CA ARG A 707 31.46 8.26 33.96
C ARG A 707 31.32 8.50 32.47
N GLU A 708 31.96 7.68 31.63
CA GLU A 708 31.79 7.74 30.19
C GLU A 708 30.34 7.39 29.77
N ALA A 709 29.74 6.37 30.38
CA ALA A 709 28.34 6.03 30.13
C ALA A 709 27.39 7.20 30.44
N LEU A 710 27.60 7.90 31.56
CA LEU A 710 26.79 9.03 32.02
C LEU A 710 26.91 10.29 31.14
N LYS A 711 27.86 10.34 30.19
CA LYS A 711 27.91 11.41 29.18
C LYS A 711 26.83 11.23 28.10
N GLU A 712 26.42 10.00 27.83
CA GLU A 712 25.40 9.68 26.81
C GLU A 712 24.03 9.38 27.42
N ILE A 713 24.03 8.64 28.53
CA ILE A 713 22.84 8.33 29.32
C ILE A 713 22.58 9.52 30.23
N THR A 714 21.58 10.34 29.89
CA THR A 714 21.10 11.43 30.74
C THR A 714 19.77 11.08 31.38
N ARG A 715 19.40 11.82 32.43
CA ARG A 715 18.11 11.66 33.12
C ARG A 715 16.93 11.84 32.16
N GLU A 716 17.05 12.73 31.19
CA GLU A 716 16.00 13.04 30.21
C GLU A 716 15.88 11.95 29.13
N ARG A 717 17.01 11.42 28.65
CA ARG A 717 17.03 10.45 27.54
C ARG A 717 16.73 9.03 27.99
N ALA A 718 17.25 8.61 29.14
CA ALA A 718 17.11 7.25 29.67
C ALA A 718 17.12 7.27 31.22
N PRO A 719 16.04 7.74 31.86
CA PRO A 719 16.01 7.99 33.30
C PRO A 719 16.38 6.77 34.17
N LEU A 720 15.88 5.58 33.81
CA LEU A 720 16.15 4.36 34.57
C LEU A 720 17.60 3.88 34.41
N ASP A 721 18.13 3.90 33.18
CA ASP A 721 19.53 3.54 32.91
C ASP A 721 20.48 4.54 33.56
N TRP A 722 20.12 5.82 33.57
CA TRP A 722 20.87 6.88 34.24
C TRP A 722 21.00 6.62 35.74
N ALA A 723 19.89 6.31 36.41
CA ALA A 723 19.94 5.95 37.83
C ALA A 723 20.66 4.61 38.08
N GLY A 724 20.63 3.68 37.12
CA GLY A 724 21.47 2.48 37.11
C GLY A 724 22.96 2.82 37.13
N ALA A 725 23.40 3.59 36.15
CA ALA A 725 24.80 4.02 35.99
C ALA A 725 25.29 4.87 37.17
N GLN A 726 24.47 5.79 37.68
CA GLN A 726 24.77 6.55 38.90
C GLN A 726 24.96 5.66 40.12
N ASN A 727 24.12 4.63 40.28
CA ASN A 727 24.28 3.70 41.39
C ASN A 727 25.54 2.82 41.24
N HIS A 728 25.87 2.37 40.03
CA HIS A 728 27.11 1.63 39.78
C HIS A 728 28.35 2.50 40.00
N LEU A 729 28.31 3.78 39.59
CA LEU A 729 29.35 4.76 39.89
C LEU A 729 29.52 4.95 41.40
N GLY A 730 28.40 5.12 42.12
CA GLY A 730 28.39 5.23 43.57
C GLY A 730 29.03 4.00 44.24
N ASN A 731 28.71 2.79 43.77
CA ASN A 731 29.31 1.56 44.30
C ASN A 731 30.83 1.51 44.07
N ALA A 732 31.30 1.89 42.86
CA ALA A 732 32.73 1.93 42.55
C ALA A 732 33.47 2.94 43.43
N LEU A 733 32.95 4.16 43.53
CA LEU A 733 33.51 5.24 44.34
C LEU A 733 33.49 4.92 45.84
N PHE A 734 32.41 4.29 46.32
CA PHE A 734 32.32 3.83 47.70
C PHE A 734 33.44 2.84 48.02
N LYS A 735 33.63 1.82 47.16
CA LYS A 735 34.68 0.82 47.35
C LYS A 735 36.10 1.39 47.23
N LEU A 736 36.32 2.35 46.34
CA LEU A 736 37.59 3.10 46.26
C LEU A 736 37.84 3.88 47.55
N GLY A 737 36.85 4.66 48.00
CA GLY A 737 36.93 5.43 49.23
C GLY A 737 37.17 4.53 50.45
N GLU A 738 36.53 3.37 50.54
CA GLU A 738 36.81 2.38 51.58
C GLU A 738 38.30 1.99 51.63
N ARG A 739 38.95 1.78 50.48
CA ARG A 739 40.35 1.34 50.37
C ARG A 739 41.37 2.46 50.56
N GLU A 740 41.14 3.61 49.93
CA GLU A 740 42.09 4.72 49.87
C GLU A 740 42.12 5.57 51.15
N ARG A 741 41.19 5.31 52.08
CA ARG A 741 41.04 6.04 53.37
C ARG A 741 40.71 7.53 53.25
N GLY A 742 40.69 8.13 52.06
CA GLY A 742 40.22 9.49 51.79
C GLY A 742 38.69 9.66 51.89
N VAL A 743 38.23 10.90 52.09
CA VAL A 743 36.79 11.22 52.20
C VAL A 743 36.16 11.64 50.88
N GLU A 744 36.93 12.22 49.96
CA GLU A 744 36.43 12.79 48.69
C GLU A 744 35.63 11.77 47.85
N ARG A 745 36.18 10.58 47.64
CA ARG A 745 35.51 9.50 46.90
C ARG A 745 34.22 9.01 47.57
N LEU A 746 34.16 9.04 48.90
CA LEU A 746 32.94 8.68 49.63
C LEU A 746 31.86 9.78 49.49
N GLU A 747 32.26 11.05 49.47
CA GLU A 747 31.34 12.17 49.20
C GLU A 747 30.79 12.11 47.77
N GLU A 748 31.65 11.85 46.78
CA GLU A 748 31.22 11.61 45.40
C GLU A 748 30.28 10.40 45.31
N ALA A 749 30.54 9.32 46.06
CA ALA A 749 29.66 8.15 46.09
C ALA A 749 28.26 8.51 46.61
N VAL A 750 28.18 9.26 47.71
CA VAL A 750 26.90 9.75 48.26
C VAL A 750 26.17 10.65 47.26
N ALA A 751 26.90 11.53 46.56
CA ALA A 751 26.32 12.37 45.51
C ALA A 751 25.73 11.52 44.38
N ALA A 752 26.48 10.54 43.86
CA ALA A 752 26.00 9.63 42.82
C ALA A 752 24.76 8.83 43.25
N TYR A 753 24.73 8.31 44.48
CA TYR A 753 23.53 7.62 44.99
C TYR A 753 22.33 8.56 45.13
N ARG A 754 22.52 9.80 45.58
CA ARG A 754 21.44 10.80 45.67
C ARG A 754 20.89 11.14 44.29
N GLU A 755 21.75 11.23 43.28
CA GLU A 755 21.31 11.37 41.89
C GLU A 755 20.48 10.16 41.46
N ALA A 756 20.94 8.93 41.72
CA ALA A 756 20.18 7.71 41.41
C ALA A 756 18.78 7.67 42.05
N LEU A 757 18.62 8.21 43.27
CA LEU A 757 17.34 8.28 43.97
C LEU A 757 16.32 9.25 43.35
N LYS A 758 16.73 10.14 42.43
CA LYS A 758 15.79 10.99 41.69
C LYS A 758 14.84 10.16 40.80
N GLU A 759 15.28 8.98 40.34
CA GLU A 759 14.46 8.07 39.53
C GLU A 759 14.13 6.75 40.22
N ARG A 760 15.00 6.26 41.13
CA ARG A 760 14.71 5.11 42.00
C ARG A 760 13.88 5.60 43.19
N SER A 761 12.56 5.66 43.03
CA SER A 761 11.63 6.05 44.10
C SER A 761 10.95 4.85 44.75
N ARG A 762 10.34 5.05 45.93
CA ARG A 762 9.49 4.03 46.59
C ARG A 762 8.35 3.56 45.70
N GLU A 763 7.78 4.46 44.91
CA GLU A 763 6.63 4.19 44.05
C GLU A 763 7.03 3.45 42.78
N ARG A 764 8.19 3.79 42.20
CA ARG A 764 8.62 3.26 40.89
C ARG A 764 9.47 2.01 41.01
N ASP A 765 10.36 1.93 41.99
CA ASP A 765 11.24 0.79 42.22
C ASP A 765 11.62 0.67 43.72
N PRO A 766 10.71 0.18 44.57
CA PRO A 766 10.91 0.14 46.03
C PRO A 766 12.14 -0.68 46.44
N ASN A 767 12.45 -1.74 45.70
CA ASN A 767 13.60 -2.59 45.97
C ASN A 767 14.92 -1.87 45.66
N LYS A 768 15.05 -1.25 44.48
CA LYS A 768 16.26 -0.48 44.16
C LYS A 768 16.38 0.78 45.00
N TRP A 769 15.27 1.46 45.33
CA TRP A 769 15.27 2.58 46.27
C TRP A 769 15.85 2.18 47.62
N ARG A 770 15.37 1.07 48.22
CA ARG A 770 15.86 0.58 49.51
C ARG A 770 17.35 0.22 49.45
N MET A 771 17.80 -0.45 48.39
CA MET A 771 19.21 -0.78 48.22
C MET A 771 20.09 0.47 48.12
N THR A 772 19.69 1.46 47.33
CA THR A 772 20.44 2.71 47.18
C THR A 772 20.47 3.53 48.49
N GLN A 773 19.37 3.55 49.24
CA GLN A 773 19.33 4.16 50.59
C GLN A 773 20.31 3.49 51.55
N ASN A 774 20.36 2.16 51.56
CA ASN A 774 21.34 1.43 52.38
C ASN A 774 22.77 1.73 51.97
N SER A 775 23.06 1.84 50.66
CA SER A 775 24.38 2.25 50.17
C SER A 775 24.77 3.66 50.63
N ILE A 776 23.82 4.61 50.64
CA ILE A 776 24.04 5.96 51.20
C ILE A 776 24.36 5.88 52.69
N ALA A 777 23.57 5.12 53.46
CA ALA A 777 23.78 4.99 54.90
C ALA A 777 25.18 4.41 55.22
N ASN A 778 25.62 3.40 54.47
CA ASN A 778 26.95 2.83 54.61
C ASN A 778 28.05 3.86 54.30
N ALA A 779 27.92 4.60 53.19
CA ALA A 779 28.89 5.63 52.81
C ALA A 779 28.97 6.76 53.85
N LEU A 780 27.82 7.24 54.35
CA LEU A 780 27.74 8.26 55.39
C LEU A 780 28.30 7.78 56.74
N GLY A 781 28.10 6.52 57.09
CA GLY A 781 28.67 5.92 58.30
C GLY A 781 30.20 5.99 58.30
N ILE A 782 30.83 5.59 57.19
CA ILE A 782 32.29 5.65 57.05
C ILE A 782 32.79 7.10 57.00
N LEU A 783 32.07 7.99 56.31
CA LEU A 783 32.39 9.42 56.28
C LEU A 783 32.38 10.04 57.68
N SER A 784 31.35 9.77 58.48
CA SER A 784 31.24 10.27 59.85
C SER A 784 32.38 9.77 60.73
N GLN A 785 32.73 8.48 60.63
CA GLN A 785 33.86 7.89 61.36
C GLN A 785 35.21 8.53 61.01
N ARG A 786 35.40 8.95 59.75
CA ARG A 786 36.66 9.57 59.29
C ARG A 786 36.72 11.06 59.60
N LYS A 787 35.62 11.79 59.41
CA LYS A 787 35.54 13.22 59.72
C LYS A 787 35.55 13.53 61.22
N GLY A 788 35.06 12.61 62.06
CA GLY A 788 35.14 12.75 63.51
C GLY A 788 36.49 12.36 64.13
N LYS A 789 37.48 11.94 63.33
CA LYS A 789 38.85 11.59 63.75
C LYS A 789 39.91 12.63 63.35
N HIS A 790 39.49 13.68 62.66
CA HIS A 790 40.28 14.89 62.36
C HIS A 790 39.69 16.04 63.16
#